data_AF-A0AAI8PA07-F1
#
_entry.id   AF-A0AAI8PA07-F1
#
_cell.length_a   1.000
_cell.length_b   1.000
_cell.length_c   1.000
_cell.angle_alpha   90.00
_cell.angle_beta   90.00
_cell.angle_gamma   90.00
#
_symmetry.space_group_name_H-M   'P 1'
#
loop_
_entity.id
_entity.type
_entity.pdbx_description
1 polymer ?
#
loop_
_entity_poly.entity_id
_entity_poly.type
_entity_poly.pdbx_seq_one_letter_code
_entity_poly.pdbx_strand_id
1 'polypeptide(L)'
;MKSTGVALMSGCRFTFILMKRSPTLVALCALTPFALAANLGPGDSATVNPGTAPETWTLESASLSVLAGAETLGINARAGSTVSLDGASVNSGAQPGVSMIGSNATIRNSTISSTSATGLQAVRALQAGAAGSLVEVSNSTISGIGRGVTVSSGSTVTLTDSTITGLGAQGTSIAGSGLGVSITGGEAILRGSNATGSRWGAGLFALNSDEAAPRLVLDNAGLTSQEGSAIVVGNLRGEAMQADIVIANGSQLNAANQTLIEVGLPSDPAGAIAQARVLIDASSLTGNISAATGAVADVTLANAAALTGDLNNLNSLALDASTVVGNLNQPLGSSATASLANGSRFTGNFNNVGTLTADASAIEGNVLSAAGSSTRVALGNASSLDGNVTNAASLSLDNSRMTGDMTQDVPGSGALNLANGAEFNGTARNVGSTTLTTGSRLTGDVVDGGTLSLDASSLQGNVLSAAGSGTRVALGNASSLDGNVTNAASLSLDNSRMTGDMTQDVPGSGALNLANGAEFNGTARNVGSTTLTTGSRLTGDVIDGGTLSLDASSLQGNVLSAAGSGTRVALGNGSTLDGNMNNAASLALDNSRMTGDVTQDAPGSGTLNLANSAEFNGTARNVGTTTLTTGSRLTGDVIDGGTLSLDASSLQGNVLSGTGSTTAIRLNNASTLDGNVNNVASLSLDNSRMTGDMTQDAPGSGALSLSNGSLFTGTVRNVGATTIASNARLNMINDSSVGALSLDGGTVDLRAGQAGFRTLTATSLQGAGTFVLGTDLAAHQSDLVNIEGQAQGQHGLLIQNTGAEPLSGDQPQRVVHTEGGPAQFSLISETGTVDVGAYSYLLQQRDTDWYLAQAETPIISPSATTAIAVFSAAPSVWYGELTTLRSRMGELRDGGAGQGGVWARTYANRYRVSTADQVDYQQTQQGISFGIDTALPAESGQWLVGVMGGYSDSELNMRLGSNGRVDSFYLGLYSTWLTDSGYYLDAVIKANRFDNKADVRMSDGNKAEGDYSNYGVGGQVEAGRHIKLDDSWFIEPYAQVAALWVEGENYRLDNDLRASSNKADSLLGKVGTHIGRTIPLQSGGFVQPYVKVAAAREFARNNEVKVNDNTFHDDLSGARAEFGGGVVAKISGTLQAHVDVDYSTGKHIEQPWGVNVGVRFSW
;
A
#
# COMPACT_ATOMS: atom_id res chain seq x y z
N MET A 1 -83.10 47.62 -28.15
CA MET A 1 -83.13 48.29 -26.83
C MET A 1 -81.86 49.12 -26.62
N LYS A 2 -82.02 50.44 -26.78
CA LYS A 2 -81.34 51.57 -26.08
C LYS A 2 -79.80 51.63 -26.04
N SER A 3 -79.10 52.74 -26.34
CA SER A 3 -79.36 54.13 -26.77
C SER A 3 -77.95 54.76 -26.94
N THR A 4 -77.63 55.68 -27.85
CA THR A 4 -77.95 57.14 -27.89
C THR A 4 -77.29 57.72 -29.16
N GLY A 5 -78.02 58.33 -30.11
CA GLY A 5 -78.22 59.80 -30.29
C GLY A 5 -77.29 60.33 -31.42
N VAL A 6 -77.67 60.61 -32.68
CA VAL A 6 -78.68 61.48 -33.35
C VAL A 6 -78.31 62.97 -33.45
N ALA A 7 -78.09 63.45 -34.70
CA ALA A 7 -78.53 64.71 -35.37
C ALA A 7 -77.56 64.98 -36.57
N LEU A 8 -77.85 64.95 -37.88
CA LEU A 8 -78.98 65.26 -38.79
C LEU A 8 -79.15 66.75 -39.12
N MET A 9 -78.77 67.13 -40.36
CA MET A 9 -79.32 68.12 -41.32
C MET A 9 -78.20 68.72 -42.18
N SER A 10 -78.33 69.06 -43.47
CA SER A 10 -79.30 68.80 -44.55
C SER A 10 -78.72 69.48 -45.81
N GLY A 11 -78.96 68.92 -47.00
CA GLY A 11 -78.57 69.55 -48.28
C GLY A 11 -79.01 68.71 -49.47
N CYS A 12 -80.21 69.01 -49.99
CA CYS A 12 -81.00 68.28 -50.97
C CYS A 12 -81.18 69.24 -52.20
N ARG A 13 -81.24 68.88 -53.49
CA ARG A 13 -82.27 68.11 -54.20
C ARG A 13 -82.04 68.18 -55.74
N PHE A 14 -82.40 67.09 -56.44
CA PHE A 14 -83.18 67.00 -57.73
C PHE A 14 -82.53 67.51 -59.05
N THR A 15 -82.78 67.02 -60.27
CA THR A 15 -83.53 65.88 -60.87
C THR A 15 -83.45 65.98 -62.41
N PHE A 16 -83.23 64.85 -63.10
CA PHE A 16 -83.75 64.40 -64.42
C PHE A 16 -83.62 65.15 -65.78
N ILE A 17 -83.59 64.30 -66.85
CA ILE A 17 -84.41 64.28 -68.10
C ILE A 17 -83.72 64.43 -69.50
N LEU A 18 -83.88 63.34 -70.28
CA LEU A 18 -84.22 63.15 -71.72
C LEU A 18 -83.21 63.20 -72.91
N MET A 19 -83.19 62.04 -73.61
CA MET A 19 -83.43 61.76 -75.06
C MET A 19 -82.70 62.54 -76.18
N LYS A 20 -82.09 61.80 -77.13
CA LYS A 20 -82.51 61.78 -78.57
C LYS A 20 -81.81 60.71 -79.43
N ARG A 21 -82.46 60.44 -80.57
CA ARG A 21 -82.35 59.34 -81.55
C ARG A 21 -81.28 59.57 -82.66
N SER A 22 -80.94 58.45 -83.33
CA SER A 22 -80.28 58.12 -84.64
C SER A 22 -80.45 59.12 -85.82
N PRO A 23 -79.81 59.01 -87.04
CA PRO A 23 -79.31 57.79 -87.73
C PRO A 23 -78.09 57.88 -88.73
N THR A 24 -77.68 56.72 -89.32
CA THR A 24 -77.11 56.47 -90.70
C THR A 24 -75.71 57.04 -91.10
N LEU A 25 -74.80 56.41 -91.89
CA LEU A 25 -74.69 55.17 -92.69
C LEU A 25 -73.22 54.99 -93.24
N VAL A 26 -72.83 53.73 -93.54
CA VAL A 26 -71.82 53.22 -94.53
C VAL A 26 -70.32 53.08 -94.21
N ALA A 27 -69.99 51.84 -93.84
CA ALA A 27 -69.04 50.86 -94.42
C ALA A 27 -67.52 51.11 -94.46
N LEU A 28 -66.79 50.19 -93.82
CA LEU A 28 -65.89 49.31 -94.56
C LEU A 28 -65.91 47.90 -93.93
N CYS A 29 -66.51 46.96 -94.66
CA CYS A 29 -66.54 45.53 -94.34
C CYS A 29 -65.17 44.91 -94.66
N ALA A 30 -64.47 44.43 -93.63
CA ALA A 30 -63.56 43.30 -93.77
C ALA A 30 -64.12 42.19 -92.88
N LEU A 31 -64.64 41.14 -93.54
CA LEU A 31 -65.17 39.94 -92.92
C LEU A 31 -64.16 39.35 -91.94
N THR A 32 -64.50 39.35 -90.66
CA THR A 32 -64.00 38.37 -89.71
C THR A 32 -64.87 37.12 -89.87
N PRO A 33 -64.29 35.90 -89.99
CA PRO A 33 -65.09 34.69 -90.00
C PRO A 33 -65.80 34.54 -88.64
N PHE A 34 -67.11 34.32 -88.70
CA PHE A 34 -67.89 33.82 -87.57
C PHE A 34 -67.32 32.46 -87.18
N ALA A 35 -66.89 32.30 -85.92
CA ALA A 35 -66.61 30.98 -85.36
C ALA A 35 -67.94 30.21 -85.29
N LEU A 36 -68.17 29.26 -86.19
CA LEU A 36 -69.17 28.22 -85.98
C LEU A 36 -68.67 27.32 -84.84
N ALA A 37 -69.59 26.84 -84.02
CA ALA A 37 -69.28 25.90 -82.94
C ALA A 37 -69.99 24.58 -83.26
N ALA A 38 -69.24 23.50 -83.37
CA ALA A 38 -69.76 22.15 -83.56
C ALA A 38 -70.08 21.52 -82.20
N ASN A 39 -71.29 20.97 -82.07
CA ASN A 39 -71.78 20.34 -80.83
C ASN A 39 -72.00 18.84 -81.07
N LEU A 40 -71.44 18.00 -80.19
CA LEU A 40 -71.64 16.55 -80.15
C LEU A 40 -72.40 16.18 -78.88
N GLY A 41 -73.55 15.52 -79.03
CA GLY A 41 -74.39 15.07 -77.93
C GLY A 41 -74.05 13.65 -77.45
N PRO A 42 -74.78 13.14 -76.46
CA PRO A 42 -74.48 11.84 -75.84
C PRO A 42 -74.41 10.69 -76.84
N GLY A 43 -73.27 10.00 -76.89
CA GLY A 43 -72.99 8.87 -77.79
C GLY A 43 -72.50 9.25 -79.18
N ASP A 44 -72.48 10.53 -79.54
CA ASP A 44 -71.97 10.99 -80.83
C ASP A 44 -70.45 10.85 -80.93
N SER A 45 -69.95 10.67 -82.15
CA SER A 45 -68.52 10.68 -82.45
C SER A 45 -68.21 11.48 -83.72
N ALA A 46 -67.18 12.32 -83.70
CA ALA A 46 -66.70 13.01 -84.90
C ALA A 46 -65.19 12.86 -85.11
N THR A 47 -64.78 12.95 -86.38
CA THR A 47 -63.38 12.98 -86.79
C THR A 47 -63.10 14.26 -87.59
N VAL A 48 -62.13 15.06 -87.14
CA VAL A 48 -61.71 16.30 -87.81
C VAL A 48 -60.52 15.98 -88.71
N ASN A 49 -60.70 16.17 -90.02
CA ASN A 49 -59.69 15.89 -91.04
C ASN A 49 -58.85 17.14 -91.36
N PRO A 50 -57.60 16.99 -91.84
CA PRO A 50 -56.78 18.11 -92.30
C PRO A 50 -57.46 18.90 -93.42
N GLY A 51 -57.33 20.23 -93.39
CA GLY A 51 -57.97 21.13 -94.35
C GLY A 51 -59.44 21.47 -94.07
N THR A 52 -60.04 20.89 -93.02
CA THR A 52 -61.35 21.34 -92.50
C THR A 52 -61.22 22.76 -91.94
N ALA A 53 -62.20 23.63 -92.19
CA ALA A 53 -62.21 24.97 -91.60
C ALA A 53 -62.21 24.86 -90.06
N PRO A 54 -61.28 25.52 -89.35
CA PRO A 54 -61.20 25.41 -87.89
C PRO A 54 -62.46 25.94 -87.22
N GLU A 55 -63.01 25.17 -86.28
CA GLU A 55 -64.19 25.55 -85.48
C GLU A 55 -64.01 25.15 -84.01
N THR A 56 -64.89 25.66 -83.13
CA THR A 56 -64.88 25.30 -81.71
C THR A 56 -65.76 24.07 -81.48
N TRP A 57 -65.27 23.07 -80.74
CA TRP A 57 -65.99 21.83 -80.48
C TRP A 57 -66.52 21.77 -79.05
N THR A 58 -67.81 21.47 -78.87
CA THR A 58 -68.41 21.19 -77.57
C THR A 58 -68.92 19.76 -77.55
N LEU A 59 -68.53 18.99 -76.54
CA LEU A 59 -68.89 17.58 -76.37
C LEU A 59 -69.60 17.38 -75.03
N GLU A 60 -70.66 16.58 -75.04
CA GLU A 60 -71.34 16.09 -73.85
C GLU A 60 -71.56 14.58 -73.95
N SER A 61 -70.88 13.80 -73.11
CA SER A 61 -70.84 12.33 -73.21
C SER A 61 -70.53 11.80 -74.63
N ALA A 62 -69.61 12.46 -75.36
CA ALA A 62 -69.33 12.22 -76.78
C ALA A 62 -67.84 11.97 -77.06
N SER A 63 -67.50 11.58 -78.29
CA SER A 63 -66.13 11.29 -78.73
C SER A 63 -65.65 12.22 -79.86
N LEU A 64 -64.46 12.81 -79.75
CA LEU A 64 -63.86 13.60 -80.83
C LEU A 64 -62.44 13.11 -81.13
N SER A 65 -62.15 12.83 -82.39
CA SER A 65 -60.80 12.52 -82.89
C SER A 65 -60.34 13.60 -83.86
N VAL A 66 -59.26 14.31 -83.54
CA VAL A 66 -58.66 15.34 -84.41
C VAL A 66 -57.36 14.78 -84.98
N LEU A 67 -57.31 14.61 -86.30
CA LEU A 67 -56.20 13.95 -86.99
C LEU A 67 -55.02 14.90 -87.28
N ALA A 68 -53.88 14.32 -87.66
CA ALA A 68 -52.64 15.04 -87.87
C ALA A 68 -52.74 16.09 -88.97
N GLY A 69 -52.42 17.35 -88.66
CA GLY A 69 -52.55 18.50 -89.55
C GLY A 69 -53.94 19.16 -89.56
N ALA A 70 -54.88 18.69 -88.73
CA ALA A 70 -56.17 19.36 -88.53
C ALA A 70 -56.09 20.46 -87.47
N GLU A 71 -56.89 21.51 -87.67
CA GLU A 71 -56.94 22.70 -86.81
C GLU A 71 -58.33 22.87 -86.17
N THR A 72 -58.38 23.30 -84.91
CA THR A 72 -59.62 23.67 -84.20
C THR A 72 -59.46 25.00 -83.44
N LEU A 73 -60.57 25.69 -83.18
CA LEU A 73 -60.59 26.97 -82.44
C LEU A 73 -60.82 26.80 -80.93
N GLY A 74 -60.90 25.56 -80.45
CA GLY A 74 -61.10 25.23 -79.04
C GLY A 74 -61.92 23.95 -78.87
N ILE A 75 -61.74 23.26 -77.74
CA ILE A 75 -62.45 22.02 -77.42
C ILE A 75 -62.99 22.10 -75.99
N ASN A 76 -64.28 21.84 -75.79
CA ASN A 76 -64.96 21.86 -74.50
C ASN A 76 -65.72 20.55 -74.30
N ALA A 77 -65.11 19.61 -73.59
CA ALA A 77 -65.64 18.27 -73.38
C ALA A 77 -66.14 18.08 -71.95
N ARG A 78 -67.37 17.57 -71.80
CA ARG A 78 -68.04 17.42 -70.51
C ARG A 78 -68.69 16.05 -70.36
N ALA A 79 -69.01 15.69 -69.11
CA ALA A 79 -69.84 14.54 -68.75
C ALA A 79 -69.36 13.19 -69.34
N GLY A 80 -68.10 12.82 -69.10
CA GLY A 80 -67.54 11.55 -69.53
C GLY A 80 -67.15 11.48 -71.01
N SER A 81 -67.00 12.62 -71.68
CA SER A 81 -66.57 12.68 -73.08
C SER A 81 -65.13 12.20 -73.26
N THR A 82 -64.76 11.75 -74.47
CA THR A 82 -63.41 11.33 -74.84
C THR A 82 -62.86 12.14 -76.01
N VAL A 83 -61.69 12.75 -75.84
CA VAL A 83 -61.03 13.53 -76.91
C VAL A 83 -59.68 12.90 -77.27
N SER A 84 -59.42 12.68 -78.55
CA SER A 84 -58.14 12.21 -79.08
C SER A 84 -57.57 13.24 -80.05
N LEU A 85 -56.39 13.78 -79.75
CA LEU A 85 -55.62 14.66 -80.63
C LEU A 85 -54.32 13.96 -81.00
N ASP A 86 -54.00 13.83 -82.29
CA ASP A 86 -52.71 13.30 -82.73
C ASP A 86 -52.19 14.09 -83.92
N GLY A 87 -51.12 14.87 -83.73
CA GLY A 87 -50.58 15.78 -84.76
C GLY A 87 -51.45 17.03 -85.00
N ALA A 88 -52.35 17.38 -84.07
CA ALA A 88 -53.36 18.41 -84.25
C ALA A 88 -52.93 19.79 -83.70
N SER A 89 -53.59 20.85 -84.17
CA SER A 89 -53.40 22.22 -83.68
C SER A 89 -54.71 22.81 -83.15
N VAL A 90 -54.69 23.31 -81.90
CA VAL A 90 -55.85 23.91 -81.23
C VAL A 90 -55.48 25.36 -80.88
N ASN A 91 -56.06 26.32 -81.58
CA ASN A 91 -55.76 27.75 -81.42
C ASN A 91 -57.02 28.52 -80.98
N SER A 92 -57.19 28.73 -79.68
CA SER A 92 -58.36 29.42 -79.14
C SER A 92 -58.11 30.90 -78.86
N GLY A 93 -59.09 31.74 -79.21
CA GLY A 93 -59.01 33.20 -79.03
C GLY A 93 -59.64 33.73 -77.73
N ALA A 94 -60.72 33.09 -77.23
CA ALA A 94 -61.55 33.63 -76.14
C ALA A 94 -61.87 32.61 -75.02
N GLN A 95 -61.42 31.36 -75.17
CA GLN A 95 -61.77 30.24 -74.28
C GLN A 95 -60.52 29.39 -74.01
N PRO A 96 -60.55 28.46 -73.04
CA PRO A 96 -59.47 27.50 -72.90
C PRO A 96 -59.25 26.74 -74.20
N GLY A 97 -57.99 26.46 -74.55
CA GLY A 97 -57.66 25.72 -75.77
C GLY A 97 -58.33 24.36 -75.78
N VAL A 98 -58.07 23.57 -74.72
CA VAL A 98 -58.79 22.33 -74.45
C VAL A 98 -59.32 22.36 -73.02
N SER A 99 -60.63 22.18 -72.85
CA SER A 99 -61.32 22.13 -71.56
C SER A 99 -61.97 20.76 -71.39
N MET A 100 -61.54 20.02 -70.37
CA MET A 100 -62.03 18.70 -70.01
C MET A 100 -62.72 18.80 -68.64
N ILE A 101 -64.03 18.59 -68.58
CA ILE A 101 -64.82 18.63 -67.34
C ILE A 101 -65.41 17.25 -67.05
N GLY A 102 -64.83 16.53 -66.07
CA GLY A 102 -65.18 15.14 -65.77
C GLY A 102 -65.11 14.24 -67.00
N SER A 103 -64.05 14.37 -67.81
CA SER A 103 -63.92 13.77 -69.15
C SER A 103 -62.47 13.34 -69.42
N ASN A 104 -62.25 12.49 -70.43
CA ASN A 104 -60.93 11.91 -70.71
C ASN A 104 -60.33 12.44 -72.02
N ALA A 105 -59.02 12.66 -72.06
CA ALA A 105 -58.34 13.04 -73.29
C ALA A 105 -56.98 12.37 -73.47
N THR A 106 -56.64 12.10 -74.71
CA THR A 106 -55.31 11.65 -75.15
C THR A 106 -54.80 12.60 -76.22
N ILE A 107 -53.66 13.25 -75.99
CA ILE A 107 -53.13 14.33 -76.82
C ILE A 107 -51.68 13.98 -77.19
N ARG A 108 -51.39 13.80 -78.46
CA ARG A 108 -50.07 13.41 -78.95
C ARG A 108 -49.61 14.33 -80.08
N ASN A 109 -48.31 14.66 -80.12
CA ASN A 109 -47.69 15.38 -81.23
C ASN A 109 -48.41 16.71 -81.59
N SER A 110 -49.10 17.34 -80.63
CA SER A 110 -50.08 18.38 -80.90
C SER A 110 -49.64 19.73 -80.33
N THR A 111 -50.21 20.82 -80.86
CA THR A 111 -50.00 22.18 -80.34
C THR A 111 -51.33 22.74 -79.83
N ILE A 112 -51.36 23.20 -78.59
CA ILE A 112 -52.53 23.84 -77.97
C ILE A 112 -52.11 25.25 -77.54
N SER A 113 -52.84 26.25 -78.00
CA SER A 113 -52.59 27.65 -77.67
C SER A 113 -53.90 28.36 -77.36
N SER A 114 -53.93 29.13 -76.27
CA SER A 114 -54.99 30.10 -75.99
C SER A 114 -54.41 31.48 -75.76
N THR A 115 -54.92 32.49 -76.48
CA THR A 115 -54.41 33.86 -76.42
C THR A 115 -55.08 34.74 -75.36
N SER A 116 -56.06 34.21 -74.62
CA SER A 116 -56.75 34.95 -73.55
C SER A 116 -57.16 34.11 -72.34
N ALA A 117 -56.99 32.78 -72.38
CA ALA A 117 -57.34 31.87 -71.31
C ALA A 117 -56.28 30.76 -71.15
N THR A 118 -56.59 29.76 -70.33
CA THR A 118 -55.71 28.61 -70.08
C THR A 118 -55.50 27.77 -71.33
N GLY A 119 -54.29 27.25 -71.56
CA GLY A 119 -54.01 26.36 -72.69
C GLY A 119 -54.81 25.06 -72.58
N LEU A 120 -54.56 24.31 -71.51
CA LEU A 120 -55.27 23.06 -71.19
C LEU A 120 -55.87 23.11 -69.79
N GLN A 121 -57.15 22.77 -69.67
CA GLN A 121 -57.86 22.73 -68.39
C GLN A 121 -58.48 21.35 -68.18
N ALA A 122 -58.07 20.65 -67.13
CA ALA A 122 -58.66 19.40 -66.66
C ALA A 122 -59.32 19.64 -65.30
N VAL A 123 -60.65 19.65 -65.26
CA VAL A 123 -61.39 19.99 -64.05
C VAL A 123 -62.56 19.04 -63.77
N ARG A 124 -63.03 19.07 -62.54
CA ARG A 124 -64.23 18.38 -62.05
C ARG A 124 -65.47 19.25 -62.29
N ALA A 125 -66.62 18.62 -62.53
CA ALA A 125 -67.90 19.33 -62.55
C ALA A 125 -68.29 19.82 -61.14
N LEU A 126 -69.01 20.95 -61.03
CA LEU A 126 -69.36 21.59 -59.75
C LEU A 126 -70.33 20.79 -58.84
N GLN A 127 -70.74 19.58 -59.23
CA GLN A 127 -71.63 18.75 -58.43
C GLN A 127 -70.84 17.91 -57.43
N ALA A 128 -71.34 17.81 -56.19
CA ALA A 128 -70.73 16.97 -55.16
C ALA A 128 -70.64 15.50 -55.64
N GLY A 129 -69.44 14.91 -55.56
CA GLY A 129 -69.18 13.53 -56.01
C GLY A 129 -68.96 13.35 -57.52
N ALA A 130 -68.86 14.43 -58.31
CA ALA A 130 -68.55 14.31 -59.75
C ALA A 130 -67.14 13.75 -60.01
N ALA A 131 -67.03 12.85 -60.99
CA ALA A 131 -65.74 12.35 -61.48
C ALA A 131 -64.91 13.50 -62.06
N GLY A 132 -63.60 13.49 -61.80
CA GLY A 132 -62.67 14.43 -62.43
C GLY A 132 -62.21 13.96 -63.81
N SER A 133 -61.37 14.76 -64.44
CA SER A 133 -60.87 14.51 -65.79
C SER A 133 -59.54 13.76 -65.79
N LEU A 134 -59.35 12.83 -66.71
CA LEU A 134 -58.06 12.15 -66.95
C LEU A 134 -57.49 12.58 -68.30
N VAL A 135 -56.37 13.29 -68.29
CA VAL A 135 -55.75 13.80 -69.53
C VAL A 135 -54.32 13.30 -69.66
N GLU A 136 -54.03 12.59 -70.75
CA GLU A 136 -52.70 12.16 -71.14
C GLU A 136 -52.19 13.01 -72.31
N VAL A 137 -51.01 13.59 -72.15
CA VAL A 137 -50.37 14.42 -73.18
C VAL A 137 -48.96 13.88 -73.43
N SER A 138 -48.57 13.70 -74.69
CA SER A 138 -47.21 13.31 -75.08
C SER A 138 -46.68 14.12 -76.27
N ASN A 139 -45.39 14.47 -76.28
CA ASN A 139 -44.71 15.14 -77.40
C ASN A 139 -45.45 16.40 -77.91
N SER A 140 -46.03 17.20 -77.01
CA SER A 140 -46.94 18.29 -77.38
C SER A 140 -46.50 19.63 -76.79
N THR A 141 -46.97 20.73 -77.38
CA THR A 141 -46.74 22.09 -76.88
C THR A 141 -48.05 22.71 -76.42
N ILE A 142 -48.09 23.24 -75.20
CA ILE A 142 -49.27 23.88 -74.59
C ILE A 142 -48.91 25.30 -74.17
N SER A 143 -49.69 26.30 -74.57
CA SER A 143 -49.51 27.69 -74.17
C SER A 143 -50.84 28.34 -73.79
N GLY A 144 -50.85 29.15 -72.72
CA GLY A 144 -52.04 29.89 -72.29
C GLY A 144 -51.72 31.20 -71.59
N ILE A 145 -52.67 32.14 -71.61
CA ILE A 145 -52.64 33.36 -70.80
C ILE A 145 -53.21 33.06 -69.41
N GLY A 146 -52.55 33.59 -68.37
CA GLY A 146 -52.77 33.32 -66.95
C GLY A 146 -52.18 31.98 -66.51
N ARG A 147 -52.49 30.89 -67.22
CA ARG A 147 -52.08 29.52 -66.88
C ARG A 147 -51.82 28.66 -68.13
N GLY A 148 -50.76 27.86 -68.14
CA GLY A 148 -50.50 26.88 -69.21
C GLY A 148 -51.44 25.68 -69.09
N VAL A 149 -51.33 24.97 -67.96
CA VAL A 149 -52.19 23.84 -67.58
C VAL A 149 -52.90 24.12 -66.26
N THR A 150 -54.18 23.77 -66.15
CA THR A 150 -54.95 23.81 -64.89
C THR A 150 -55.51 22.43 -64.57
N VAL A 151 -55.34 21.99 -63.33
CA VAL A 151 -55.86 20.72 -62.80
C VAL A 151 -56.68 21.00 -61.53
N SER A 152 -57.94 20.55 -61.47
CA SER A 152 -58.74 20.64 -60.22
C SER A 152 -58.96 19.29 -59.57
N SER A 153 -59.59 19.32 -58.39
CA SER A 153 -59.79 18.12 -57.59
C SER A 153 -60.51 16.96 -58.28
N GLY A 154 -60.01 15.74 -58.02
CA GLY A 154 -60.42 14.51 -58.68
C GLY A 154 -59.88 14.32 -60.11
N SER A 155 -59.14 15.30 -60.66
CA SER A 155 -58.58 15.24 -62.01
C SER A 155 -57.08 14.98 -62.00
N THR A 156 -56.59 14.28 -63.02
CA THR A 156 -55.16 13.97 -63.22
C THR A 156 -54.73 14.37 -64.63
N VAL A 157 -53.61 15.08 -64.74
CA VAL A 157 -52.96 15.37 -66.02
C VAL A 157 -51.55 14.76 -66.03
N THR A 158 -51.29 13.87 -67.00
CA THR A 158 -49.95 13.32 -67.25
C THR A 158 -49.38 13.95 -68.51
N LEU A 159 -48.26 14.66 -68.38
CA LEU A 159 -47.52 15.33 -69.44
C LEU A 159 -46.21 14.54 -69.66
N THR A 160 -45.99 14.03 -70.87
CA THR A 160 -44.78 13.28 -71.24
C THR A 160 -44.07 13.98 -72.40
N ASP A 161 -42.77 14.24 -72.29
CA ASP A 161 -41.94 14.88 -73.33
C ASP A 161 -42.58 16.13 -73.96
N SER A 162 -43.26 16.94 -73.15
CA SER A 162 -44.09 18.07 -73.61
C SER A 162 -43.58 19.40 -73.08
N THR A 163 -43.89 20.49 -73.78
CA THR A 163 -43.53 21.87 -73.38
C THR A 163 -44.79 22.65 -73.00
N ILE A 164 -44.78 23.28 -71.83
CA ILE A 164 -45.91 24.02 -71.26
C ILE A 164 -45.47 25.45 -70.96
N THR A 165 -46.27 26.43 -71.38
CA THR A 165 -46.00 27.85 -71.14
C THR A 165 -47.24 28.55 -70.57
N GLY A 166 -47.09 29.20 -69.42
CA GLY A 166 -48.11 30.06 -68.81
C GLY A 166 -47.65 31.52 -68.79
N LEU A 167 -48.31 32.38 -69.56
CA LEU A 167 -47.96 33.79 -69.71
C LEU A 167 -48.83 34.66 -68.80
N GLY A 168 -48.24 35.61 -68.07
CA GLY A 168 -48.96 36.49 -67.15
C GLY A 168 -49.86 37.50 -67.87
N ALA A 169 -51.05 37.74 -67.31
CA ALA A 169 -51.93 38.82 -67.75
C ALA A 169 -51.66 40.11 -66.96
N GLN A 170 -51.51 41.24 -67.67
CA GLN A 170 -51.24 42.56 -67.08
C GLN A 170 -52.21 42.89 -65.92
N GLY A 171 -51.68 43.07 -64.70
CA GLY A 171 -52.42 43.62 -63.54
C GLY A 171 -53.38 42.67 -62.79
N THR A 172 -53.15 41.36 -62.76
CA THR A 172 -54.14 40.37 -62.24
C THR A 172 -53.76 39.66 -60.93
N SER A 173 -54.77 39.02 -60.30
CA SER A 173 -54.69 38.21 -59.08
C SER A 173 -53.80 36.97 -59.22
N ILE A 174 -53.57 36.23 -58.14
CA ILE A 174 -52.79 34.96 -58.07
C ILE A 174 -53.19 33.99 -59.20
N ALA A 175 -54.46 33.99 -59.63
CA ALA A 175 -54.97 33.13 -60.68
C ALA A 175 -54.59 33.52 -62.12
N GLY A 176 -54.26 34.79 -62.38
CA GLY A 176 -53.85 35.32 -63.70
C GLY A 176 -52.35 35.62 -63.82
N SER A 177 -51.58 35.20 -62.81
CA SER A 177 -50.19 35.59 -62.61
C SER A 177 -49.17 34.91 -63.56
N GLY A 178 -49.59 34.03 -64.48
CA GLY A 178 -48.66 33.36 -65.40
C GLY A 178 -48.01 32.13 -64.75
N LEU A 179 -48.83 31.11 -64.52
CA LEU A 179 -48.46 29.81 -63.98
C LEU A 179 -48.23 28.80 -65.11
N GLY A 180 -47.09 28.11 -65.15
CA GLY A 180 -46.91 26.99 -66.08
C GLY A 180 -47.96 25.90 -65.82
N VAL A 181 -48.03 25.44 -64.57
CA VAL A 181 -49.02 24.45 -64.10
C VAL A 181 -49.73 24.97 -62.84
N SER A 182 -51.06 24.93 -62.80
CA SER A 182 -51.86 25.30 -61.63
C SER A 182 -52.67 24.11 -61.15
N ILE A 183 -52.51 23.73 -59.89
CA ILE A 183 -53.19 22.59 -59.27
C ILE A 183 -54.07 23.08 -58.14
N THR A 184 -55.33 22.69 -58.16
CA THR A 184 -56.32 22.99 -57.13
C THR A 184 -56.99 21.71 -56.66
N GLY A 185 -56.30 21.01 -55.77
CA GLY A 185 -56.69 19.72 -55.20
C GLY A 185 -56.70 18.50 -56.12
N GLY A 186 -56.06 18.60 -57.30
CA GLY A 186 -55.87 17.51 -58.27
C GLY A 186 -54.40 17.06 -58.39
N GLU A 187 -54.07 16.32 -59.46
CA GLU A 187 -52.72 15.77 -59.67
C GLU A 187 -52.14 16.14 -61.04
N ALA A 188 -50.91 16.66 -61.06
CA ALA A 188 -50.14 16.84 -62.29
C ALA A 188 -48.84 16.02 -62.25
N ILE A 189 -48.59 15.23 -63.29
CA ILE A 189 -47.41 14.39 -63.45
C ILE A 189 -46.68 14.84 -64.72
N LEU A 190 -45.44 15.31 -64.59
CA LEU A 190 -44.58 15.71 -65.70
C LEU A 190 -43.44 14.71 -65.82
N ARG A 191 -43.34 14.04 -66.97
CA ARG A 191 -42.26 13.10 -67.33
C ARG A 191 -41.49 13.63 -68.52
N GLY A 192 -40.18 13.86 -68.43
CA GLY A 192 -39.40 14.39 -69.56
C GLY A 192 -39.86 15.77 -70.08
N SER A 193 -40.73 16.46 -69.34
CA SER A 193 -41.49 17.62 -69.81
C SER A 193 -40.97 18.91 -69.18
N ASN A 194 -41.15 20.03 -69.85
CA ASN A 194 -40.71 21.36 -69.40
C ASN A 194 -41.90 22.30 -69.25
N ALA A 195 -42.07 22.89 -68.07
CA ALA A 195 -43.08 23.90 -67.81
C ALA A 195 -42.44 25.24 -67.43
N THR A 196 -42.86 26.31 -68.09
CA THR A 196 -42.41 27.68 -67.83
C THR A 196 -43.60 28.56 -67.48
N GLY A 197 -43.54 29.26 -66.34
CA GLY A 197 -44.49 30.31 -65.99
C GLY A 197 -43.81 31.67 -65.92
N SER A 198 -44.48 32.73 -66.39
CA SER A 198 -43.91 34.08 -66.32
C SER A 198 -43.73 34.58 -64.88
N ARG A 199 -44.54 34.10 -63.91
CA ARG A 199 -44.33 34.42 -62.48
C ARG A 199 -43.94 33.20 -61.66
N TRP A 200 -44.68 32.10 -61.77
CA TRP A 200 -44.43 30.87 -61.01
C TRP A 200 -44.45 29.68 -61.96
N GLY A 201 -43.51 28.74 -61.81
CA GLY A 201 -43.48 27.54 -62.63
C GLY A 201 -44.73 26.67 -62.38
N ALA A 202 -44.98 26.36 -61.10
CA ALA A 202 -46.18 25.68 -60.64
C ALA A 202 -46.77 26.33 -59.39
N GLY A 203 -48.09 26.22 -59.23
CA GLY A 203 -48.81 26.72 -58.06
C GLY A 203 -49.82 25.70 -57.57
N LEU A 204 -49.71 25.32 -56.30
CA LEU A 204 -50.56 24.36 -55.62
C LEU A 204 -51.42 25.12 -54.61
N PHE A 205 -52.74 25.03 -54.77
CA PHE A 205 -53.71 25.80 -53.98
C PHE A 205 -54.85 24.92 -53.50
N ALA A 206 -55.49 25.31 -52.40
CA ALA A 206 -56.79 24.79 -51.98
C ALA A 206 -57.84 25.89 -52.07
N LEU A 207 -59.04 25.54 -52.58
CA LEU A 207 -60.17 26.47 -52.70
C LEU A 207 -61.37 26.08 -51.83
N ASN A 208 -61.57 24.80 -51.48
CA ASN A 208 -62.73 24.34 -50.70
C ASN A 208 -62.37 23.17 -49.76
N SER A 209 -63.22 22.91 -48.74
CA SER A 209 -63.04 21.84 -47.74
C SER A 209 -63.08 20.40 -48.29
N ASP A 210 -63.68 20.22 -49.48
CA ASP A 210 -63.98 18.92 -50.07
C ASP A 210 -62.99 18.56 -51.20
N GLU A 211 -61.86 19.26 -51.27
CA GLU A 211 -60.80 19.06 -52.26
C GLU A 211 -59.72 18.12 -51.70
N ALA A 212 -59.33 17.12 -52.50
CA ALA A 212 -58.17 16.28 -52.20
C ALA A 212 -56.88 17.12 -52.15
N ALA A 213 -55.84 16.59 -51.52
CA ALA A 213 -54.52 17.23 -51.45
C ALA A 213 -53.95 17.47 -52.87
N PRO A 214 -53.51 18.69 -53.22
CA PRO A 214 -52.87 18.94 -54.51
C PRO A 214 -51.54 18.20 -54.60
N ARG A 215 -51.32 17.47 -55.69
CA ARG A 215 -50.09 16.68 -55.92
C ARG A 215 -49.39 17.08 -57.22
N LEU A 216 -48.10 17.38 -57.14
CA LEU A 216 -47.21 17.62 -58.28
C LEU A 216 -46.10 16.57 -58.30
N VAL A 217 -45.91 15.90 -59.43
CA VAL A 217 -44.81 14.96 -59.67
C VAL A 217 -44.00 15.45 -60.86
N LEU A 218 -42.71 15.68 -60.66
CA LEU A 218 -41.72 15.95 -61.69
C LEU A 218 -40.79 14.73 -61.76
N ASP A 219 -40.62 14.16 -62.95
CA ASP A 219 -39.82 12.97 -63.20
C ASP A 219 -38.97 13.20 -64.46
N ASN A 220 -37.66 13.43 -64.27
CA ASN A 220 -36.78 13.94 -65.32
C ASN A 220 -37.38 15.16 -66.06
N ALA A 221 -38.00 16.07 -65.30
CA ALA A 221 -38.77 17.20 -65.83
C ALA A 221 -38.19 18.56 -65.39
N GLY A 222 -38.42 19.60 -66.18
CA GLY A 222 -37.98 20.97 -65.90
C GLY A 222 -39.14 21.89 -65.52
N LEU A 223 -38.94 22.72 -64.50
CA LEU A 223 -39.89 23.74 -64.08
C LEU A 223 -39.18 25.09 -63.91
N THR A 224 -39.61 26.11 -64.65
CA THR A 224 -38.96 27.42 -64.68
C THR A 224 -39.95 28.54 -64.37
N SER A 225 -39.55 29.50 -63.53
CA SER A 225 -40.25 30.78 -63.33
C SER A 225 -39.39 31.95 -63.85
N GLN A 226 -40.04 33.00 -64.34
CA GLN A 226 -39.33 34.20 -64.84
C GLN A 226 -39.30 35.38 -63.84
N GLU A 227 -40.15 35.40 -62.81
CA GLU A 227 -40.19 36.50 -61.82
C GLU A 227 -40.17 36.01 -60.34
N GLY A 228 -40.92 34.96 -60.01
CA GLY A 228 -41.09 34.46 -58.63
C GLY A 228 -40.49 33.07 -58.40
N SER A 229 -41.06 32.35 -57.44
CA SER A 229 -40.64 30.99 -57.03
C SER A 229 -40.96 29.92 -58.08
N ALA A 230 -40.17 28.85 -58.17
CA ALA A 230 -40.44 27.78 -59.13
C ALA A 230 -41.75 27.04 -58.78
N ILE A 231 -41.96 26.77 -57.49
CA ILE A 231 -43.18 26.19 -56.94
C ILE A 231 -43.68 27.09 -55.80
N VAL A 232 -44.97 27.35 -55.79
CA VAL A 232 -45.64 28.05 -54.68
C VAL A 232 -46.80 27.22 -54.13
N VAL A 233 -46.92 27.19 -52.81
CA VAL A 233 -48.00 26.53 -52.09
C VAL A 233 -48.75 27.58 -51.28
N GLY A 234 -50.02 27.81 -51.56
CA GLY A 234 -50.79 28.89 -50.92
C GLY A 234 -52.22 28.49 -50.56
N ASN A 235 -52.72 29.02 -49.44
CA ASN A 235 -54.06 28.72 -48.93
C ASN A 235 -55.00 29.92 -49.08
N LEU A 236 -55.87 29.86 -50.08
CA LEU A 236 -56.63 31.03 -50.52
C LEU A 236 -57.97 31.23 -49.79
N ARG A 237 -58.41 30.30 -48.91
CA ARG A 237 -59.74 30.34 -48.27
C ARG A 237 -59.82 30.03 -46.78
N GLY A 238 -58.70 29.72 -46.10
CA GLY A 238 -58.65 29.78 -44.62
C GLY A 238 -58.58 28.45 -43.86
N GLU A 239 -58.68 27.30 -44.52
CA GLU A 239 -58.71 25.96 -43.87
C GLU A 239 -57.42 25.19 -44.13
N ALA A 240 -56.87 24.44 -43.16
CA ALA A 240 -55.58 23.76 -43.30
C ALA A 240 -55.52 22.85 -44.55
N MET A 241 -54.46 22.98 -45.35
CA MET A 241 -54.22 22.15 -46.54
C MET A 241 -52.82 21.55 -46.55
N GLN A 242 -52.65 20.38 -47.17
CA GLN A 242 -51.36 19.72 -47.37
C GLN A 242 -51.14 19.43 -48.85
N ALA A 243 -50.05 19.97 -49.40
CA ALA A 243 -49.60 19.72 -50.77
C ALA A 243 -48.51 18.65 -50.80
N ASP A 244 -48.53 17.78 -51.82
CA ASP A 244 -47.50 16.77 -52.07
C ASP A 244 -46.69 17.12 -53.31
N ILE A 245 -45.38 17.32 -53.15
CA ILE A 245 -44.47 17.69 -54.22
C ILE A 245 -43.38 16.62 -54.33
N VAL A 246 -43.26 16.00 -55.49
CA VAL A 246 -42.22 15.01 -55.79
C VAL A 246 -41.35 15.52 -56.94
N ILE A 247 -40.04 15.59 -56.73
CA ILE A 247 -39.04 16.05 -57.70
C ILE A 247 -38.04 14.91 -57.87
N ALA A 248 -38.18 14.12 -58.93
CA ALA A 248 -37.49 12.84 -59.10
C ALA A 248 -36.62 12.78 -60.37
N ASN A 249 -35.64 11.87 -60.35
CA ASN A 249 -34.88 11.40 -61.52
C ASN A 249 -34.24 12.52 -62.36
N GLY A 250 -33.46 13.41 -61.72
CA GLY A 250 -32.74 14.48 -62.41
C GLY A 250 -33.62 15.67 -62.82
N SER A 251 -34.80 15.82 -62.22
CA SER A 251 -35.67 16.98 -62.45
C SER A 251 -34.99 18.29 -62.03
N GLN A 252 -35.28 19.37 -62.76
CA GLN A 252 -34.67 20.69 -62.58
C GLN A 252 -35.70 21.74 -62.20
N LEU A 253 -35.41 22.54 -61.19
CA LEU A 253 -36.17 23.73 -60.83
C LEU A 253 -35.32 24.97 -61.05
N ASN A 254 -35.83 25.95 -61.79
CA ASN A 254 -35.18 27.24 -62.01
C ASN A 254 -36.10 28.38 -61.52
N ALA A 255 -35.73 29.01 -60.41
CA ALA A 255 -36.48 30.11 -59.83
C ALA A 255 -35.79 31.47 -60.05
N ALA A 256 -36.49 32.45 -60.60
CA ALA A 256 -35.93 33.80 -60.83
C ALA A 256 -35.58 34.54 -59.52
N ASN A 257 -36.32 34.29 -58.44
CA ASN A 257 -36.09 34.88 -57.11
C ASN A 257 -35.18 34.02 -56.21
N GLN A 258 -34.55 32.98 -56.75
CA GLN A 258 -33.75 31.98 -56.03
C GLN A 258 -34.52 31.10 -55.04
N THR A 259 -35.81 31.32 -54.77
CA THR A 259 -36.63 30.44 -53.93
C THR A 259 -37.30 29.38 -54.80
N LEU A 260 -36.85 28.13 -54.70
CA LEU A 260 -37.41 27.02 -55.46
C LEU A 260 -38.82 26.70 -55.01
N ILE A 261 -39.03 26.63 -53.70
CA ILE A 261 -40.31 26.26 -53.10
C ILE A 261 -40.65 27.26 -52.00
N GLU A 262 -41.79 27.90 -52.15
CA GLU A 262 -42.34 28.86 -51.19
C GLU A 262 -43.66 28.31 -50.63
N VAL A 263 -43.72 28.11 -49.31
CA VAL A 263 -44.90 27.57 -48.62
C VAL A 263 -45.54 28.65 -47.76
N GLY A 264 -46.80 28.95 -48.05
CA GLY A 264 -47.53 30.06 -47.46
C GLY A 264 -47.24 31.36 -48.21
N LEU A 265 -48.30 32.07 -48.58
CA LEU A 265 -48.22 33.35 -49.28
C LEU A 265 -48.58 34.51 -48.33
N PRO A 266 -48.03 35.72 -48.55
CA PRO A 266 -48.43 36.92 -47.79
C PRO A 266 -49.93 37.25 -47.90
N SER A 267 -50.60 36.73 -48.92
CA SER A 267 -52.03 36.87 -49.18
C SER A 267 -52.91 35.83 -48.49
N ASP A 268 -52.33 34.84 -47.80
CA ASP A 268 -53.12 33.79 -47.13
C ASP A 268 -53.88 34.39 -45.93
N PRO A 269 -55.15 34.01 -45.69
CA PRO A 269 -55.94 34.51 -44.56
C PRO A 269 -55.28 34.21 -43.21
N ALA A 270 -55.40 35.09 -42.22
CA ALA A 270 -54.92 34.83 -40.87
C ALA A 270 -55.58 33.56 -40.28
N GLY A 271 -54.77 32.57 -39.88
CA GLY A 271 -55.24 31.26 -39.42
C GLY A 271 -55.24 30.16 -40.49
N ALA A 272 -55.00 30.51 -41.75
CA ALA A 272 -54.85 29.56 -42.85
C ALA A 272 -53.46 28.89 -42.79
N ILE A 273 -53.40 27.59 -42.45
CA ILE A 273 -52.14 26.85 -42.41
C ILE A 273 -51.89 26.25 -43.80
N ALA A 274 -50.87 26.74 -44.51
CA ALA A 274 -50.36 26.10 -45.71
C ALA A 274 -49.31 25.04 -45.30
N GLN A 275 -49.47 23.80 -45.76
CA GLN A 275 -48.54 22.72 -45.51
C GLN A 275 -48.03 22.11 -46.81
N ALA A 276 -46.76 21.74 -46.86
CA ALA A 276 -46.18 21.04 -48.00
C ALA A 276 -45.26 19.89 -47.54
N ARG A 277 -45.46 18.71 -48.12
CA ARG A 277 -44.48 17.62 -48.12
C ARG A 277 -43.72 17.64 -49.43
N VAL A 278 -42.42 17.84 -49.33
CA VAL A 278 -41.50 17.91 -50.47
C VAL A 278 -40.58 16.70 -50.44
N LEU A 279 -40.62 15.88 -51.48
CA LEU A 279 -39.66 14.82 -51.72
C LEU A 279 -38.77 15.20 -52.90
N ILE A 280 -37.47 15.34 -52.67
CA ILE A 280 -36.46 15.48 -53.70
C ILE A 280 -35.72 14.15 -53.78
N ASP A 281 -35.81 13.48 -54.92
CA ASP A 281 -35.34 12.11 -55.12
C ASP A 281 -34.40 12.07 -56.33
N ALA A 282 -33.16 11.60 -56.13
CA ALA A 282 -32.15 11.48 -57.21
C ALA A 282 -32.05 12.73 -58.11
N SER A 283 -32.18 13.93 -57.52
CA SER A 283 -32.22 15.21 -58.23
C SER A 283 -31.34 16.25 -57.53
N SER A 284 -30.68 17.09 -58.31
CA SER A 284 -29.78 18.15 -57.83
C SER A 284 -30.37 19.52 -58.10
N LEU A 285 -30.62 20.28 -57.03
CA LEU A 285 -31.31 21.56 -57.08
C LEU A 285 -30.44 22.70 -56.52
N THR A 286 -30.59 23.90 -57.08
CA THR A 286 -29.91 25.11 -56.61
C THR A 286 -30.93 26.22 -56.35
N GLY A 287 -31.06 26.63 -55.10
CA GLY A 287 -31.97 27.66 -54.62
C GLY A 287 -32.57 27.32 -53.25
N ASN A 288 -33.28 28.26 -52.67
CA ASN A 288 -33.80 28.20 -51.31
C ASN A 288 -35.15 27.47 -51.24
N ILE A 289 -35.45 26.89 -50.08
CA ILE A 289 -36.81 26.46 -49.72
C ILE A 289 -37.22 27.27 -48.49
N SER A 290 -38.39 27.88 -48.53
CA SER A 290 -38.84 28.81 -47.49
C SER A 290 -40.30 28.61 -47.16
N ALA A 291 -40.62 28.61 -45.87
CA ALA A 291 -42.00 28.66 -45.39
C ALA A 291 -42.27 29.97 -44.65
N ALA A 292 -43.41 30.60 -44.92
CA ALA A 292 -43.86 31.77 -44.17
C ALA A 292 -44.18 31.43 -42.70
N THR A 293 -44.20 32.44 -41.83
CA THR A 293 -44.57 32.26 -40.42
C THR A 293 -45.96 31.62 -40.29
N GLY A 294 -46.05 30.48 -39.59
CA GLY A 294 -47.29 29.71 -39.42
C GLY A 294 -47.57 28.68 -40.53
N ALA A 295 -46.77 28.64 -41.60
CA ALA A 295 -46.79 27.56 -42.58
C ALA A 295 -45.91 26.38 -42.13
N VAL A 296 -46.15 25.20 -42.70
CA VAL A 296 -45.43 23.95 -42.38
C VAL A 296 -44.78 23.42 -43.64
N ALA A 297 -43.47 23.28 -43.64
CA ALA A 297 -42.74 22.63 -44.73
C ALA A 297 -41.95 21.43 -44.20
N ASP A 298 -42.28 20.24 -44.70
CA ASP A 298 -41.56 19.00 -44.44
C ASP A 298 -40.78 18.62 -45.70
N VAL A 299 -39.45 18.62 -45.61
CA VAL A 299 -38.56 18.41 -46.75
C VAL A 299 -37.76 17.13 -46.57
N THR A 300 -37.85 16.22 -47.53
CA THR A 300 -37.07 14.98 -47.59
C THR A 300 -36.20 14.97 -48.84
N LEU A 301 -34.91 14.70 -48.69
CA LEU A 301 -33.98 14.40 -49.79
C LEU A 301 -33.59 12.93 -49.72
N ALA A 302 -33.71 12.19 -50.82
CA ALA A 302 -33.42 10.77 -50.90
C ALA A 302 -32.59 10.39 -52.14
N ASN A 303 -31.95 9.23 -52.09
CA ASN A 303 -31.29 8.56 -53.22
C ASN A 303 -30.29 9.46 -53.98
N ALA A 304 -29.27 9.98 -53.28
CA ALA A 304 -28.26 10.86 -53.85
C ALA A 304 -28.81 12.21 -54.36
N ALA A 305 -29.92 12.68 -53.79
CA ALA A 305 -30.39 14.04 -54.00
C ALA A 305 -29.40 15.07 -53.44
N ALA A 306 -29.34 16.24 -54.07
CA ALA A 306 -28.52 17.35 -53.64
C ALA A 306 -29.30 18.67 -53.66
N LEU A 307 -29.10 19.51 -52.65
CA LEU A 307 -29.65 20.87 -52.60
C LEU A 307 -28.55 21.87 -52.24
N THR A 308 -28.39 22.91 -53.05
CA THR A 308 -27.54 24.06 -52.71
C THR A 308 -28.43 25.30 -52.51
N GLY A 309 -28.60 25.76 -51.27
CA GLY A 309 -29.45 26.89 -50.89
C GLY A 309 -29.89 26.84 -49.43
N ASP A 310 -30.40 27.96 -48.92
CA ASP A 310 -30.88 28.06 -47.54
C ASP A 310 -32.28 27.45 -47.38
N LEU A 311 -32.48 26.82 -46.23
CA LEU A 311 -33.72 26.19 -45.79
C LEU A 311 -34.29 27.03 -44.65
N ASN A 312 -35.41 27.70 -44.87
CA ASN A 312 -35.93 28.70 -43.94
C ASN A 312 -37.28 28.27 -43.36
N ASN A 313 -37.37 28.27 -42.03
CA ASN A 313 -38.60 28.05 -41.24
C ASN A 313 -39.30 26.71 -41.57
N LEU A 314 -38.51 25.66 -41.77
CA LEU A 314 -39.05 24.31 -42.00
C LEU A 314 -39.59 23.68 -40.71
N ASN A 315 -40.58 22.81 -40.82
CA ASN A 315 -41.01 21.96 -39.71
C ASN A 315 -40.09 20.75 -39.56
N SER A 316 -39.72 20.11 -40.67
CA SER A 316 -38.77 19.01 -40.68
C SER A 316 -37.87 19.01 -41.92
N LEU A 317 -36.63 18.55 -41.72
CA LEU A 317 -35.67 18.22 -42.77
C LEU A 317 -35.21 16.78 -42.56
N ALA A 318 -35.35 15.92 -43.57
CA ALA A 318 -34.83 14.56 -43.57
C ALA A 318 -33.89 14.35 -44.77
N LEU A 319 -32.66 13.92 -44.52
CA LEU A 319 -31.69 13.53 -45.54
C LEU A 319 -31.43 12.04 -45.46
N ASP A 320 -31.58 11.34 -46.58
CA ASP A 320 -31.25 9.92 -46.73
C ASP A 320 -30.31 9.77 -47.93
N ALA A 321 -29.05 9.39 -47.66
CA ALA A 321 -27.98 9.31 -48.66
C ALA A 321 -27.90 10.55 -49.56
N SER A 322 -28.02 11.75 -48.98
CA SER A 322 -28.22 13.00 -49.71
C SER A 322 -27.34 14.15 -49.20
N THR A 323 -27.17 15.20 -50.00
CA THR A 323 -26.30 16.35 -49.67
C THR A 323 -27.04 17.68 -49.63
N VAL A 324 -26.78 18.51 -48.62
CA VAL A 324 -27.22 19.91 -48.57
C VAL A 324 -26.03 20.84 -48.38
N VAL A 325 -26.00 21.94 -49.12
CA VAL A 325 -25.06 23.06 -48.94
C VAL A 325 -25.86 24.34 -48.73
N GLY A 326 -25.88 24.88 -47.52
CA GLY A 326 -26.69 26.03 -47.11
C GLY A 326 -27.05 25.96 -45.62
N ASN A 327 -27.70 27.00 -45.10
CA ASN A 327 -28.09 27.05 -43.68
C ASN A 327 -29.53 26.54 -43.48
N LEU A 328 -29.79 25.91 -42.34
CA LEU A 328 -31.14 25.67 -41.84
C LEU A 328 -31.48 26.75 -40.80
N ASN A 329 -32.31 27.72 -41.20
CA ASN A 329 -32.66 28.88 -40.39
C ASN A 329 -34.04 28.73 -39.78
N GLN A 330 -34.10 28.65 -38.46
CA GLN A 330 -35.35 28.54 -37.71
C GLN A 330 -35.60 29.78 -36.83
N PRO A 331 -36.87 30.13 -36.58
CA PRO A 331 -37.21 31.16 -35.60
C PRO A 331 -36.80 30.72 -34.18
N LEU A 332 -36.62 31.69 -33.29
CA LEU A 332 -36.31 31.45 -31.88
C LEU A 332 -37.39 30.58 -31.23
N GLY A 333 -36.98 29.55 -30.49
CA GLY A 333 -37.88 28.62 -29.81
C GLY A 333 -38.54 27.59 -30.74
N SER A 334 -38.05 27.42 -31.97
CA SER A 334 -38.54 26.41 -32.90
C SER A 334 -38.37 24.97 -32.35
N SER A 335 -39.36 24.13 -32.63
CA SER A 335 -39.33 22.68 -32.37
C SER A 335 -38.90 21.87 -33.60
N ALA A 336 -38.39 22.52 -34.64
CA ALA A 336 -38.08 21.88 -35.91
C ALA A 336 -37.05 20.75 -35.76
N THR A 337 -37.24 19.67 -36.52
CA THR A 337 -36.38 18.49 -36.50
C THR A 337 -35.56 18.38 -37.78
N ALA A 338 -34.25 18.19 -37.65
CA ALA A 338 -33.36 17.81 -38.74
C ALA A 338 -32.82 16.40 -38.51
N SER A 339 -32.92 15.51 -39.49
CA SER A 339 -32.44 14.14 -39.44
C SER A 339 -31.60 13.81 -40.67
N LEU A 340 -30.39 13.30 -40.45
CA LEU A 340 -29.46 12.90 -41.49
C LEU A 340 -29.16 11.41 -41.33
N ALA A 341 -29.32 10.62 -42.39
CA ALA A 341 -29.09 9.19 -42.39
C ALA A 341 -28.29 8.72 -43.61
N ASN A 342 -27.72 7.51 -43.51
CA ASN A 342 -27.18 6.74 -44.64
C ASN A 342 -26.10 7.47 -45.47
N GLY A 343 -25.11 8.09 -44.82
CA GLY A 343 -24.02 8.78 -45.52
C GLY A 343 -24.38 10.20 -45.97
N SER A 344 -25.45 10.79 -45.43
CA SER A 344 -25.85 12.15 -45.78
C SER A 344 -24.82 13.19 -45.34
N ARG A 345 -24.74 14.30 -46.06
CA ARG A 345 -23.81 15.40 -45.79
C ARG A 345 -24.51 16.75 -45.75
N PHE A 346 -24.27 17.55 -44.72
CA PHE A 346 -24.76 18.92 -44.60
C PHE A 346 -23.60 19.88 -44.41
N THR A 347 -23.49 20.88 -45.27
CA THR A 347 -22.48 21.94 -45.17
C THR A 347 -23.18 23.30 -44.98
N GLY A 348 -23.06 23.87 -43.78
CA GLY A 348 -23.71 25.11 -43.37
C GLY A 348 -24.19 25.05 -41.91
N ASN A 349 -24.78 26.14 -41.41
CA ASN A 349 -25.18 26.25 -40.01
C ASN A 349 -26.61 25.77 -39.76
N PHE A 350 -26.83 25.17 -38.60
CA PHE A 350 -28.14 24.90 -38.02
C PHE A 350 -28.48 25.99 -36.99
N ASN A 351 -29.37 26.92 -37.34
CA ASN A 351 -29.72 28.06 -36.50
C ASN A 351 -31.08 27.81 -35.83
N ASN A 352 -31.10 27.75 -34.49
CA ASN A 352 -32.28 27.58 -33.64
C ASN A 352 -33.14 26.34 -33.92
N VAL A 353 -32.52 25.24 -34.37
CA VAL A 353 -33.23 23.97 -34.55
C VAL A 353 -33.65 23.38 -33.20
N GLY A 354 -34.80 22.72 -33.14
CA GLY A 354 -35.27 22.05 -31.93
C GLY A 354 -34.52 20.74 -31.68
N THR A 355 -34.36 19.91 -32.71
CA THR A 355 -33.61 18.66 -32.63
C THR A 355 -32.82 18.43 -33.91
N LEU A 356 -31.55 18.04 -33.76
CA LEU A 356 -30.67 17.61 -34.82
C LEU A 356 -30.20 16.18 -34.53
N THR A 357 -30.45 15.26 -35.47
CA THR A 357 -29.99 13.87 -35.41
C THR A 357 -29.15 13.55 -36.64
N ALA A 358 -28.04 12.86 -36.45
CA ALA A 358 -27.23 12.32 -37.54
C ALA A 358 -26.88 10.86 -37.26
N ASP A 359 -27.06 10.01 -38.26
CA ASP A 359 -26.76 8.59 -38.26
C ASP A 359 -25.89 8.27 -39.48
N ALA A 360 -24.68 7.77 -39.27
CA ALA A 360 -23.69 7.54 -40.31
C ALA A 360 -23.53 8.70 -41.29
N SER A 361 -23.51 9.94 -40.78
CA SER A 361 -23.62 11.16 -41.60
C SER A 361 -22.61 12.24 -41.18
N ALA A 362 -22.35 13.22 -42.05
CA ALA A 362 -21.35 14.27 -41.83
C ALA A 362 -21.95 15.68 -41.87
N ILE A 363 -21.60 16.49 -40.87
CA ILE A 363 -21.97 17.90 -40.79
C ILE A 363 -20.70 18.75 -40.75
N GLU A 364 -20.65 19.79 -41.58
CA GLU A 364 -19.62 20.82 -41.58
C GLU A 364 -20.29 22.18 -41.40
N GLY A 365 -20.17 22.76 -40.20
CA GLY A 365 -20.86 23.98 -39.80
C GLY A 365 -21.32 23.96 -38.34
N ASN A 366 -21.80 25.11 -37.86
CA ASN A 366 -22.13 25.28 -36.44
C ASN A 366 -23.60 24.95 -36.14
N VAL A 367 -23.87 24.55 -34.90
CA VAL A 367 -25.21 24.52 -34.33
C VAL A 367 -25.34 25.69 -33.37
N LEU A 368 -26.13 26.69 -33.76
CA LEU A 368 -26.25 27.97 -33.05
C LEU A 368 -27.66 28.12 -32.48
N SER A 369 -27.77 28.26 -31.16
CA SER A 369 -29.04 28.42 -30.46
C SER A 369 -29.00 29.61 -29.51
N ALA A 370 -30.17 30.17 -29.20
CA ALA A 370 -30.29 31.20 -28.16
C ALA A 370 -30.05 30.61 -26.75
N ALA A 371 -29.59 31.44 -25.82
CA ALA A 371 -29.39 31.07 -24.42
C ALA A 371 -30.67 30.46 -23.82
N GLY A 372 -30.55 29.31 -23.14
CA GLY A 372 -31.67 28.58 -22.57
C GLY A 372 -32.53 27.82 -23.60
N SER A 373 -32.04 27.63 -24.82
CA SER A 373 -32.73 26.82 -25.83
C SER A 373 -32.94 25.37 -25.38
N SER A 374 -34.00 24.74 -25.90
CA SER A 374 -34.27 23.30 -25.75
C SER A 374 -33.58 22.43 -26.80
N THR A 375 -32.71 23.02 -27.63
CA THR A 375 -32.01 22.36 -28.75
C THR A 375 -31.26 21.10 -28.31
N ARG A 376 -31.54 19.98 -28.97
CA ARG A 376 -30.84 18.70 -28.75
C ARG A 376 -30.08 18.29 -30.00
N VAL A 377 -28.81 17.92 -29.85
CA VAL A 377 -27.96 17.38 -30.91
C VAL A 377 -27.57 15.95 -30.55
N ALA A 378 -27.82 14.99 -31.45
CA ALA A 378 -27.45 13.59 -31.27
C ALA A 378 -26.76 13.05 -32.53
N LEU A 379 -25.54 12.53 -32.38
CA LEU A 379 -24.73 11.94 -33.44
C LEU A 379 -24.50 10.46 -33.12
N GLY A 380 -24.89 9.56 -34.04
CA GLY A 380 -24.76 8.12 -33.92
C GLY A 380 -24.01 7.48 -35.09
N ASN A 381 -23.54 6.25 -34.90
CA ASN A 381 -23.04 5.36 -35.94
C ASN A 381 -21.96 5.98 -36.86
N ALA A 382 -20.82 6.38 -36.30
CA ALA A 382 -19.70 6.98 -37.02
C ALA A 382 -19.99 8.34 -37.67
N SER A 383 -21.02 9.05 -37.19
CA SER A 383 -21.31 10.42 -37.62
C SER A 383 -20.21 11.40 -37.20
N SER A 384 -20.11 12.52 -37.92
CA SER A 384 -19.17 13.60 -37.60
C SER A 384 -19.79 14.98 -37.66
N LEU A 385 -19.42 15.84 -36.70
CA LEU A 385 -19.69 17.27 -36.71
C LEU A 385 -18.38 18.05 -36.65
N ASP A 386 -18.10 18.86 -37.66
CA ASP A 386 -16.98 19.82 -37.66
C ASP A 386 -17.55 21.24 -37.55
N GLY A 387 -17.51 21.80 -36.34
CA GLY A 387 -18.10 23.08 -36.01
C GLY A 387 -18.50 23.19 -34.54
N ASN A 388 -18.84 24.41 -34.09
CA ASN A 388 -19.18 24.68 -32.70
C ASN A 388 -20.66 24.39 -32.41
N VAL A 389 -20.94 24.04 -31.15
CA VAL A 389 -22.30 23.89 -30.61
C VAL A 389 -22.50 24.92 -29.49
N THR A 390 -23.44 25.84 -29.69
CA THR A 390 -23.71 26.94 -28.75
C THR A 390 -25.13 26.85 -28.20
N ASN A 391 -25.25 26.90 -26.87
CA ASN A 391 -26.50 26.90 -26.11
C ASN A 391 -27.44 25.71 -26.38
N ALA A 392 -26.90 24.55 -26.74
CA ALA A 392 -27.68 23.32 -26.83
C ALA A 392 -28.01 22.80 -25.42
N ALA A 393 -29.25 22.36 -25.21
CA ALA A 393 -29.65 21.67 -23.98
C ALA A 393 -28.90 20.34 -23.80
N SER A 394 -28.57 19.67 -24.91
CA SER A 394 -27.72 18.47 -24.88
C SER A 394 -26.99 18.27 -26.20
N LEU A 395 -25.75 17.82 -26.13
CA LEU A 395 -24.97 17.26 -27.22
C LEU A 395 -24.60 15.81 -26.84
N SER A 396 -25.07 14.85 -27.63
CA SER A 396 -24.82 13.42 -27.41
C SER A 396 -24.08 12.83 -28.61
N LEU A 397 -22.94 12.17 -28.35
CA LEU A 397 -22.18 11.43 -29.34
C LEU A 397 -22.14 9.96 -28.93
N ASP A 398 -22.54 9.08 -29.85
CA ASP A 398 -22.48 7.63 -29.70
C ASP A 398 -21.69 7.06 -30.89
N ASN A 399 -20.51 6.48 -30.63
CA ASN A 399 -19.58 6.01 -31.65
C ASN A 399 -19.38 7.05 -32.77
N SER A 400 -19.26 8.32 -32.40
CA SER A 400 -19.28 9.46 -33.31
C SER A 400 -18.24 10.48 -32.89
N ARG A 401 -17.90 11.42 -33.78
CA ARG A 401 -16.83 12.40 -33.53
C ARG A 401 -17.30 13.85 -33.69
N MET A 402 -16.78 14.74 -32.87
CA MET A 402 -16.94 16.18 -33.06
C MET A 402 -15.58 16.88 -32.95
N THR A 403 -15.35 17.84 -33.84
CA THR A 403 -14.30 18.84 -33.72
C THR A 403 -14.95 20.20 -33.56
N GLY A 404 -14.57 20.96 -32.53
CA GLY A 404 -15.16 22.25 -32.19
C GLY A 404 -15.59 22.34 -30.74
N ASP A 405 -15.93 23.56 -30.30
CA ASP A 405 -16.27 23.83 -28.91
C ASP A 405 -17.75 23.63 -28.63
N MET A 406 -18.07 23.21 -27.40
CA MET A 406 -19.40 23.31 -26.83
C MET A 406 -19.43 24.45 -25.82
N THR A 407 -20.30 25.43 -26.04
CA THR A 407 -20.35 26.67 -25.26
C THR A 407 -21.77 26.95 -24.75
N GLN A 408 -21.86 27.44 -23.52
CA GLN A 408 -23.11 27.87 -22.89
C GLN A 408 -22.96 29.31 -22.40
N ASP A 409 -23.90 30.17 -22.78
CA ASP A 409 -23.95 31.55 -22.27
C ASP A 409 -24.40 31.61 -20.81
N VAL A 410 -25.18 30.62 -20.37
CA VAL A 410 -25.61 30.45 -18.98
C VAL A 410 -24.71 29.39 -18.32
N PRO A 411 -23.84 29.76 -17.38
CA PRO A 411 -22.99 28.80 -16.67
C PRO A 411 -23.80 27.70 -15.98
N GLY A 412 -23.37 26.46 -16.17
CA GLY A 412 -24.00 25.29 -15.56
C GLY A 412 -25.22 24.76 -16.31
N SER A 413 -25.55 25.28 -17.50
CA SER A 413 -26.59 24.70 -18.38
C SER A 413 -26.03 23.68 -19.36
N GLY A 414 -26.91 22.88 -19.97
CA GLY A 414 -26.53 21.93 -21.01
C GLY A 414 -25.81 20.67 -20.51
N ALA A 415 -25.76 19.66 -21.37
CA ALA A 415 -25.04 18.41 -21.11
C ALA A 415 -24.25 17.95 -22.34
N LEU A 416 -23.00 17.54 -22.14
CA LEU A 416 -22.16 16.84 -23.11
C LEU A 416 -22.07 15.37 -22.73
N ASN A 417 -22.59 14.48 -23.57
CA ASN A 417 -22.60 13.02 -23.33
C ASN A 417 -21.83 12.30 -24.44
N LEU A 418 -20.76 11.59 -24.09
CA LEU A 418 -19.96 10.78 -25.00
C LEU A 418 -20.07 9.31 -24.61
N ALA A 419 -20.41 8.44 -25.58
CA ALA A 419 -20.56 7.00 -25.37
C ALA A 419 -19.94 6.17 -26.51
N ASN A 420 -19.60 4.92 -26.20
CA ASN A 420 -19.23 3.88 -27.14
C ASN A 420 -18.09 4.29 -28.11
N GLY A 421 -16.99 4.79 -27.57
CA GLY A 421 -15.83 5.23 -28.36
C GLY A 421 -16.01 6.58 -29.04
N ALA A 422 -16.97 7.40 -28.59
CA ALA A 422 -17.15 8.74 -29.10
C ALA A 422 -15.94 9.64 -28.81
N GLU A 423 -15.64 10.55 -29.74
CA GLU A 423 -14.51 11.47 -29.65
C GLU A 423 -14.98 12.93 -29.72
N PHE A 424 -14.61 13.73 -28.73
CA PHE A 424 -14.82 15.18 -28.75
C PHE A 424 -13.47 15.88 -28.71
N ASN A 425 -13.18 16.68 -29.73
CA ASN A 425 -11.95 17.45 -29.87
C ASN A 425 -12.26 18.95 -29.85
N GLY A 426 -12.17 19.55 -28.67
CA GLY A 426 -12.52 20.94 -28.41
C GLY A 426 -12.73 21.23 -26.92
N THR A 427 -13.16 22.44 -26.60
CA THR A 427 -13.41 22.89 -25.23
C THR A 427 -14.88 22.76 -24.87
N ALA A 428 -15.17 22.20 -23.70
CA ALA A 428 -16.50 22.24 -23.08
C ALA A 428 -16.54 23.39 -22.06
N ARG A 429 -17.12 24.53 -22.45
CA ARG A 429 -17.16 25.75 -21.62
C ARG A 429 -18.56 25.99 -21.07
N ASN A 430 -18.64 26.24 -19.76
CA ASN A 430 -19.87 26.55 -19.02
C ASN A 430 -20.91 25.41 -19.01
N VAL A 431 -20.52 24.18 -19.38
CA VAL A 431 -21.43 23.03 -19.51
C VAL A 431 -21.76 22.45 -18.13
N GLY A 432 -23.04 22.30 -17.81
CA GLY A 432 -23.49 21.80 -16.50
C GLY A 432 -23.06 20.37 -16.17
N SER A 433 -23.05 19.50 -17.18
CA SER A 433 -22.62 18.10 -17.03
C SER A 433 -21.85 17.63 -18.26
N THR A 434 -20.66 17.09 -18.04
CA THR A 434 -19.86 16.42 -19.06
C THR A 434 -19.66 14.97 -18.63
N THR A 435 -20.20 14.02 -19.38
CA THR A 435 -20.18 12.59 -19.07
C THR A 435 -19.56 11.80 -20.22
N LEU A 436 -18.54 11.00 -19.91
CA LEU A 436 -17.86 10.10 -20.84
C LEU A 436 -18.01 8.65 -20.36
N THR A 437 -18.45 7.77 -21.27
CA THR A 437 -18.66 6.34 -20.99
C THR A 437 -18.10 5.46 -22.09
N THR A 438 -17.77 4.20 -21.76
CA THR A 438 -17.51 3.12 -22.73
C THR A 438 -16.46 3.48 -23.79
N GLY A 439 -15.23 3.75 -23.36
CA GLY A 439 -14.09 4.00 -24.24
C GLY A 439 -14.08 5.38 -24.92
N SER A 440 -14.93 6.30 -24.49
CA SER A 440 -15.02 7.64 -25.07
C SER A 440 -13.82 8.51 -24.68
N ARG A 441 -13.52 9.50 -25.52
CA ARG A 441 -12.38 10.40 -25.35
C ARG A 441 -12.76 11.86 -25.56
N LEU A 442 -12.35 12.70 -24.62
CA LEU A 442 -12.35 14.16 -24.77
C LEU A 442 -10.89 14.63 -24.87
N THR A 443 -10.62 15.48 -25.86
CA THR A 443 -9.33 16.16 -26.01
C THR A 443 -9.58 17.67 -26.10
N GLY A 444 -9.09 18.40 -25.09
CA GLY A 444 -9.41 19.80 -24.84
C GLY A 444 -9.85 20.04 -23.40
N ASP A 445 -10.13 21.30 -23.06
CA ASP A 445 -10.39 21.68 -21.66
C ASP A 445 -11.88 21.59 -21.29
N VAL A 446 -12.14 21.35 -20.01
CA VAL A 446 -13.46 21.54 -19.39
C VAL A 446 -13.37 22.78 -18.51
N VAL A 447 -14.09 23.84 -18.88
CA VAL A 447 -13.98 25.17 -18.25
C VAL A 447 -15.30 25.57 -17.62
N ASP A 448 -15.28 25.91 -16.33
CA ASP A 448 -16.44 26.35 -15.54
C ASP A 448 -17.64 25.39 -15.66
N GLY A 449 -17.35 24.08 -15.64
CA GLY A 449 -18.35 23.03 -15.70
C GLY A 449 -18.95 22.69 -14.33
N GLY A 450 -20.17 22.14 -14.30
CA GLY A 450 -20.77 21.68 -13.04
C GLY A 450 -20.19 20.33 -12.59
N THR A 451 -20.43 19.29 -13.39
CA THR A 451 -19.95 17.93 -13.10
C THR A 451 -19.19 17.36 -14.29
N LEU A 452 -18.05 16.71 -14.02
CA LEU A 452 -17.31 15.91 -14.98
C LEU A 452 -17.24 14.47 -14.47
N SER A 453 -17.76 13.53 -15.26
CA SER A 453 -17.77 12.10 -14.94
C SER A 453 -17.14 11.29 -16.05
N LEU A 454 -16.12 10.49 -15.74
CA LEU A 454 -15.49 9.55 -16.65
C LEU A 454 -15.70 8.11 -16.13
N ASP A 455 -16.24 7.26 -16.99
CA ASP A 455 -16.41 5.83 -16.75
C ASP A 455 -15.82 5.04 -17.92
N ALA A 456 -14.78 4.24 -17.66
CA ALA A 456 -13.99 3.54 -18.68
C ALA A 456 -13.59 4.44 -19.87
N SER A 457 -13.17 5.68 -19.58
CA SER A 457 -13.00 6.74 -20.58
C SER A 457 -11.79 7.63 -20.29
N SER A 458 -11.45 8.53 -21.21
CA SER A 458 -10.27 9.40 -21.06
C SER A 458 -10.53 10.87 -21.36
N LEU A 459 -9.94 11.76 -20.57
CA LEU A 459 -9.81 13.19 -20.84
C LEU A 459 -8.32 13.55 -20.96
N GLN A 460 -7.96 14.19 -22.06
CA GLN A 460 -6.67 14.85 -22.24
C GLN A 460 -6.89 16.37 -22.33
N GLY A 461 -6.59 17.08 -21.25
CA GLY A 461 -6.88 18.50 -21.09
C GLY A 461 -7.17 18.85 -19.62
N ASN A 462 -7.28 20.14 -19.35
CA ASN A 462 -7.43 20.66 -17.99
C ASN A 462 -8.90 20.75 -17.59
N VAL A 463 -9.15 20.67 -16.28
CA VAL A 463 -10.42 21.06 -15.67
C VAL A 463 -10.19 22.39 -14.93
N LEU A 464 -10.73 23.47 -15.47
CA LEU A 464 -10.52 24.82 -14.98
C LEU A 464 -11.84 25.36 -14.43
N SER A 465 -11.86 25.80 -13.17
CA SER A 465 -13.07 26.38 -12.60
C SER A 465 -12.78 27.62 -11.76
N ALA A 466 -13.76 28.52 -11.66
CA ALA A 466 -13.71 29.61 -10.70
C ALA A 466 -13.72 29.07 -9.26
N ALA A 467 -12.99 29.75 -8.37
CA ALA A 467 -12.99 29.44 -6.94
C ALA A 467 -14.43 29.45 -6.38
N GLY A 468 -14.83 28.37 -5.70
CA GLY A 468 -16.17 28.22 -5.14
C GLY A 468 -17.27 27.84 -6.13
N SER A 469 -16.93 27.50 -7.39
CA SER A 469 -17.88 27.07 -8.43
C SER A 469 -18.71 25.82 -8.07
N GLY A 470 -18.23 24.99 -7.14
CA GLY A 470 -18.87 23.72 -6.80
C GLY A 470 -18.57 22.58 -7.78
N THR A 471 -17.62 22.79 -8.71
CA THR A 471 -17.23 21.81 -9.74
C THR A 471 -16.83 20.47 -9.10
N ARG A 472 -17.38 19.35 -9.60
CA ARG A 472 -17.03 18.00 -9.14
C ARG A 472 -16.48 17.16 -10.29
N VAL A 473 -15.34 16.51 -10.06
CA VAL A 473 -14.68 15.62 -11.01
C VAL A 473 -14.66 14.20 -10.42
N ALA A 474 -15.18 13.23 -11.17
CA ALA A 474 -15.23 11.83 -10.78
C ALA A 474 -14.72 10.93 -11.91
N LEU A 475 -13.76 10.06 -11.59
CA LEU A 475 -13.21 9.05 -12.49
C LEU A 475 -13.45 7.66 -11.90
N GLY A 476 -13.99 6.75 -12.70
CA GLY A 476 -14.23 5.35 -12.34
C GLY A 476 -13.75 4.38 -13.41
N ASN A 477 -13.68 3.08 -13.08
CA ASN A 477 -13.53 1.97 -14.03
C ASN A 477 -12.36 2.14 -15.03
N ALA A 478 -11.13 2.28 -14.53
CA ALA A 478 -9.90 2.45 -15.31
C ALA A 478 -9.84 3.72 -16.18
N SER A 479 -10.68 4.72 -15.88
CA SER A 479 -10.63 6.02 -16.54
C SER A 479 -9.32 6.75 -16.31
N SER A 480 -9.01 7.70 -17.20
CA SER A 480 -7.81 8.52 -17.08
C SER A 480 -8.03 10.01 -17.37
N LEU A 481 -7.41 10.85 -16.55
CA LEU A 481 -7.29 12.29 -16.78
C LEU A 481 -5.81 12.66 -16.93
N ASP A 482 -5.45 13.27 -18.06
CA ASP A 482 -4.13 13.84 -18.31
C ASP A 482 -4.26 15.37 -18.44
N GLY A 483 -3.99 16.09 -17.35
CA GLY A 483 -4.17 17.53 -17.24
C GLY A 483 -4.41 17.98 -15.80
N ASN A 484 -4.37 19.30 -15.57
CA ASN A 484 -4.51 19.87 -14.23
C ASN A 484 -5.99 20.06 -13.84
N VAL A 485 -6.28 19.99 -12.54
CA VAL A 485 -7.59 20.27 -11.96
C VAL A 485 -7.48 21.47 -11.02
N THR A 486 -8.16 22.57 -11.37
CA THR A 486 -8.12 23.82 -10.62
C THR A 486 -9.48 24.15 -10.00
N ASN A 487 -9.48 24.45 -8.70
CA ASN A 487 -10.65 24.90 -7.91
C ASN A 487 -11.86 23.95 -7.88
N ALA A 488 -11.66 22.66 -8.17
CA ALA A 488 -12.72 21.68 -8.03
C ALA A 488 -13.08 21.49 -6.54
N ALA A 489 -14.38 21.47 -6.23
CA ALA A 489 -14.88 21.16 -4.89
C ALA A 489 -14.54 19.73 -4.47
N SER A 490 -14.46 18.81 -5.43
CA SER A 490 -13.95 17.45 -5.20
C SER A 490 -13.37 16.86 -6.48
N LEU A 491 -12.24 16.17 -6.35
CA LEU A 491 -11.67 15.25 -7.33
C LEU A 491 -11.67 13.85 -6.72
N SER A 492 -12.42 12.93 -7.32
CA SER A 492 -12.56 11.54 -6.84
C SER A 492 -12.08 10.57 -7.90
N LEU A 493 -11.11 9.73 -7.55
CA LEU A 493 -10.61 8.64 -8.39
C LEU A 493 -10.95 7.31 -7.71
N ASP A 494 -11.68 6.45 -8.42
CA ASP A 494 -11.95 5.07 -8.04
C ASP A 494 -11.42 4.14 -9.14
N ASN A 495 -10.45 3.28 -8.82
CA ASN A 495 -9.79 2.38 -9.78
C ASN A 495 -9.42 3.11 -11.09
N SER A 496 -8.85 4.30 -10.98
CA SER A 496 -8.60 5.21 -12.10
C SER A 496 -7.32 6.01 -11.86
N ARG A 497 -6.86 6.72 -12.89
CA ARG A 497 -5.57 7.41 -12.85
C ARG A 497 -5.66 8.86 -13.29
N MET A 498 -4.91 9.73 -12.63
CA MET A 498 -4.69 11.10 -13.06
C MET A 498 -3.20 11.40 -13.13
N THR A 499 -2.80 12.12 -14.18
CA THR A 499 -1.51 12.79 -14.27
C THR A 499 -1.77 14.29 -14.38
N GLY A 500 -1.17 15.07 -13.49
CA GLY A 500 -1.39 16.51 -13.39
C GLY A 500 -1.64 16.96 -11.94
N ASP A 501 -1.59 18.26 -11.71
CA ASP A 501 -1.73 18.84 -10.38
C ASP A 501 -3.20 19.10 -10.04
N MET A 502 -3.53 19.01 -8.75
CA MET A 502 -4.77 19.55 -8.19
C MET A 502 -4.42 20.80 -7.39
N THR A 503 -4.94 21.96 -7.81
CA THR A 503 -4.67 23.24 -7.16
C THR A 503 -5.94 23.95 -6.73
N GLN A 504 -5.91 24.58 -5.56
CA GLN A 504 -6.96 25.45 -5.06
C GLN A 504 -6.42 26.86 -4.85
N ASP A 505 -7.13 27.87 -5.35
CA ASP A 505 -6.79 29.27 -5.12
C ASP A 505 -7.08 29.70 -3.68
N VAL A 506 -8.03 29.03 -3.03
CA VAL A 506 -8.37 29.24 -1.61
C VAL A 506 -7.74 28.10 -0.78
N PRO A 507 -6.72 28.37 0.05
CA PRO A 507 -6.12 27.36 0.91
C PRO A 507 -7.15 26.67 1.80
N GLY A 508 -7.09 25.34 1.84
CA GLY A 508 -7.97 24.53 2.66
C GLY A 508 -9.34 24.21 2.02
N SER A 509 -9.59 24.59 0.77
CA SER A 509 -10.81 24.19 0.04
C SER A 509 -10.62 22.90 -0.76
N GLY A 510 -11.72 22.29 -1.20
CA GLY A 510 -11.68 21.11 -2.05
C GLY A 510 -11.26 19.82 -1.33
N ALA A 511 -11.50 18.70 -2.00
CA ALA A 511 -11.10 17.38 -1.53
C ALA A 511 -10.53 16.54 -2.67
N LEU A 512 -9.42 15.84 -2.41
CA LEU A 512 -8.83 14.82 -3.26
C LEU A 512 -9.08 13.45 -2.61
N ASN A 513 -9.87 12.60 -3.27
CA ASN A 513 -10.23 11.27 -2.76
C ASN A 513 -9.75 10.19 -3.74
N LEU A 514 -8.94 9.26 -3.26
CA LEU A 514 -8.46 8.11 -4.03
C LEU A 514 -8.93 6.80 -3.37
N ALA A 515 -9.49 5.90 -4.15
CA ALA A 515 -9.97 4.60 -3.70
C ALA A 515 -9.67 3.48 -4.70
N ASN A 516 -9.66 2.24 -4.19
CA ASN A 516 -9.63 0.99 -4.96
C ASN A 516 -8.50 0.92 -6.00
N GLY A 517 -7.26 1.19 -5.56
CA GLY A 517 -6.09 1.17 -6.45
C GLY A 517 -5.95 2.38 -7.37
N ALA A 518 -6.64 3.49 -7.06
CA ALA A 518 -6.50 4.73 -7.80
C ALA A 518 -5.08 5.31 -7.70
N GLU A 519 -4.63 5.95 -8.79
CA GLU A 519 -3.31 6.56 -8.89
C GLU A 519 -3.40 8.06 -9.22
N PHE A 520 -2.80 8.90 -8.39
CA PHE A 520 -2.62 10.32 -8.68
C PHE A 520 -1.13 10.62 -8.81
N ASN A 521 -0.71 11.06 -9.99
CA ASN A 521 0.67 11.43 -10.29
C ASN A 521 0.74 12.95 -10.53
N GLY A 522 1.02 13.70 -9.46
CA GLY A 522 1.03 15.16 -9.45
C GLY A 522 1.04 15.74 -8.03
N THR A 523 0.99 17.05 -7.93
CA THR A 523 0.98 17.79 -6.65
C THR A 523 -0.44 18.14 -6.23
N ALA A 524 -0.77 17.91 -4.95
CA ALA A 524 -1.99 18.40 -4.33
C ALA A 524 -1.67 19.68 -3.54
N ARG A 525 -2.01 20.84 -4.10
CA ARG A 525 -1.70 22.16 -3.53
C ARG A 525 -2.95 22.82 -2.98
N ASN A 526 -2.87 23.31 -1.74
CA ASN A 526 -3.93 24.07 -1.05
C ASN A 526 -5.22 23.25 -0.80
N VAL A 527 -5.17 21.92 -0.95
CA VAL A 527 -6.35 21.04 -0.84
C VAL A 527 -6.73 20.81 0.62
N GLY A 528 -7.99 21.07 0.98
CA GLY A 528 -8.49 20.94 2.35
C GLY A 528 -8.43 19.53 2.93
N SER A 529 -8.69 18.52 2.10
CA SER A 529 -8.57 17.12 2.50
C SER A 529 -8.03 16.26 1.36
N THR A 530 -7.01 15.47 1.65
CA THR A 530 -6.47 14.44 0.76
C THR A 530 -6.62 13.09 1.45
N THR A 531 -7.44 12.21 0.89
CA THR A 531 -7.76 10.90 1.47
C THR A 531 -7.43 9.79 0.47
N LEU A 532 -6.62 8.83 0.89
CA LEU A 532 -6.25 7.65 0.11
C LEU A 532 -6.72 6.39 0.84
N THR A 533 -7.43 5.52 0.14
CA THR A 533 -7.95 4.26 0.69
C THR A 533 -7.71 3.07 -0.24
N THR A 534 -7.69 1.86 0.30
CA THR A 534 -7.81 0.60 -0.46
C THR A 534 -6.79 0.48 -1.59
N GLY A 535 -5.51 0.45 -1.26
CA GLY A 535 -4.41 0.23 -2.21
C GLY A 535 -4.10 1.43 -3.13
N SER A 536 -4.66 2.60 -2.85
CA SER A 536 -4.42 3.80 -3.66
C SER A 536 -3.03 4.38 -3.46
N ARG A 537 -2.54 5.12 -4.47
CA ARG A 537 -1.21 5.72 -4.47
C ARG A 537 -1.24 7.17 -4.94
N LEU A 538 -0.57 8.03 -4.19
CA LEU A 538 -0.21 9.39 -4.61
C LEU A 538 1.30 9.45 -4.83
N THR A 539 1.73 9.96 -5.99
CA THR A 539 3.12 10.28 -6.27
C THR A 539 3.24 11.76 -6.63
N GLY A 540 3.92 12.50 -5.76
CA GLY A 540 4.02 13.96 -5.78
C GLY A 540 3.79 14.56 -4.40
N ASP A 541 3.91 15.88 -4.29
CA ASP A 541 3.86 16.56 -2.99
C ASP A 541 2.43 16.91 -2.57
N VAL A 542 2.20 16.97 -1.26
CA VAL A 542 1.01 17.57 -0.65
C VAL A 542 1.44 18.87 0.01
N ILE A 543 0.99 20.00 -0.52
CA ILE A 543 1.46 21.35 -0.11
C ILE A 543 0.29 22.15 0.45
N ASP A 544 0.47 22.72 1.65
CA ASP A 544 -0.49 23.56 2.36
C ASP A 544 -1.88 22.90 2.46
N GLY A 545 -1.87 21.58 2.70
CA GLY A 545 -3.09 20.79 2.86
C GLY A 545 -3.68 20.88 4.27
N GLY A 546 -5.00 20.73 4.40
CA GLY A 546 -5.64 20.66 5.71
C GLY A 546 -5.42 19.30 6.39
N THR A 547 -6.01 18.25 5.82
CA THR A 547 -5.88 16.88 6.32
C THR A 547 -5.31 15.96 5.24
N LEU A 548 -4.36 15.10 5.63
CA LEU A 548 -3.87 13.99 4.81
C LEU A 548 -4.14 12.68 5.56
N SER A 549 -4.93 11.79 4.97
CA SER A 549 -5.27 10.49 5.54
C SER A 549 -4.95 9.37 4.57
N LEU A 550 -4.15 8.40 5.01
CA LEU A 550 -3.85 7.19 4.27
C LEU A 550 -4.37 5.98 5.06
N ASP A 551 -5.15 5.13 4.39
CA ASP A 551 -5.65 3.87 4.92
C ASP A 551 -5.35 2.75 3.90
N ALA A 552 -4.51 1.78 4.29
CA ALA A 552 -3.99 0.73 3.40
C ALA A 552 -3.49 1.28 2.05
N SER A 553 -2.75 2.39 2.08
CA SER A 553 -2.41 3.19 0.89
C SER A 553 -1.00 3.79 0.97
N SER A 554 -0.53 4.42 -0.10
CA SER A 554 0.85 4.94 -0.18
C SER A 554 0.94 6.38 -0.70
N LEU A 555 1.85 7.16 -0.11
CA LEU A 555 2.30 8.46 -0.62
C LEU A 555 3.81 8.40 -0.87
N GLN A 556 4.22 8.76 -2.07
CA GLN A 556 5.62 9.03 -2.42
C GLN A 556 5.77 10.51 -2.78
N GLY A 557 6.31 11.30 -1.85
CA GLY A 557 6.42 12.74 -1.96
C GLY A 557 6.35 13.42 -0.60
N ASN A 558 6.63 14.72 -0.58
CA ASN A 558 6.73 15.50 0.65
C ASN A 558 5.37 16.02 1.11
N VAL A 559 5.25 16.24 2.42
CA VAL A 559 4.15 17.02 3.01
C VAL A 559 4.70 18.34 3.50
N LEU A 560 4.39 19.42 2.78
CA LEU A 560 4.93 20.75 3.05
C LEU A 560 3.81 21.66 3.53
N SER A 561 4.00 22.35 4.64
CA SER A 561 3.01 23.33 5.11
C SER A 561 3.67 24.58 5.67
N ALA A 562 2.95 25.69 5.63
CA ALA A 562 3.35 26.90 6.35
C ALA A 562 3.38 26.66 7.88
N ALA A 563 4.32 27.29 8.58
CA ALA A 563 4.37 27.23 10.04
C ALA A 563 3.03 27.66 10.66
N GLY A 564 2.44 26.78 11.49
CA GLY A 564 1.14 27.02 12.13
C GLY A 564 -0.10 26.74 11.27
N SER A 565 0.05 26.10 10.10
CA SER A 565 -1.03 25.72 9.16
C SER A 565 -2.17 24.88 9.76
N GLY A 566 -1.89 24.15 10.85
CA GLY A 566 -2.82 23.18 11.42
C GLY A 566 -2.92 21.87 10.63
N THR A 567 -2.03 21.63 9.65
CA THR A 567 -2.02 20.41 8.83
C THR A 567 -1.93 19.16 9.70
N ARG A 568 -2.81 18.18 9.47
CA ARG A 568 -2.81 16.89 10.18
C ARG A 568 -2.59 15.73 9.23
N VAL A 569 -1.66 14.85 9.57
CA VAL A 569 -1.33 13.66 8.79
C VAL A 569 -1.60 12.41 9.63
N ALA A 570 -2.36 11.47 9.08
CA ALA A 570 -2.67 10.20 9.72
C ALA A 570 -2.51 9.03 8.74
N LEU A 571 -1.75 8.02 9.15
CA LEU A 571 -1.52 6.78 8.41
C LEU A 571 -2.02 5.60 9.23
N GLY A 572 -2.86 4.76 8.62
CA GLY A 572 -3.40 3.53 9.22
C GLY A 572 -3.23 2.29 8.32
N ASN A 573 -3.39 1.11 8.91
CA ASN A 573 -3.56 -0.17 8.21
C ASN A 573 -2.47 -0.51 7.17
N GLY A 574 -1.21 -0.41 7.55
CA GLY A 574 -0.08 -0.75 6.68
C GLY A 574 0.28 0.34 5.67
N SER A 575 -0.22 1.57 5.86
CA SER A 575 0.07 2.68 4.96
C SER A 575 1.53 3.12 5.00
N THR A 576 2.01 3.68 3.89
CA THR A 576 3.39 4.15 3.77
C THR A 576 3.47 5.59 3.29
N LEU A 577 4.33 6.40 3.91
CA LEU A 577 4.73 7.72 3.42
C LEU A 577 6.24 7.77 3.24
N ASP A 578 6.68 8.02 2.00
CA ASP A 578 8.08 8.16 1.62
C ASP A 578 8.35 9.59 1.15
N GLY A 579 8.88 10.42 2.05
CA GLY A 579 9.12 11.84 1.83
C GLY A 579 9.19 12.62 3.14
N ASN A 580 9.67 13.87 3.06
CA ASN A 580 9.82 14.72 4.23
C ASN A 580 8.52 15.41 4.61
N MET A 581 8.39 15.74 5.90
CA MET A 581 7.27 16.48 6.45
C MET A 581 7.74 17.77 7.13
N ASN A 582 7.19 18.90 6.71
CA ASN A 582 7.51 20.21 7.27
C ASN A 582 6.26 20.88 7.86
N ASN A 583 6.38 21.34 9.11
CA ASN A 583 5.41 22.18 9.83
C ASN A 583 4.01 21.59 10.05
N ALA A 584 3.81 20.28 9.85
CA ALA A 584 2.53 19.65 10.15
C ALA A 584 2.24 19.69 11.66
N ALA A 585 1.04 20.07 12.05
CA ALA A 585 0.63 20.13 13.46
C ALA A 585 0.61 18.75 14.14
N SER A 586 0.36 17.68 13.38
CA SER A 586 0.46 16.32 13.89
C SER A 586 0.75 15.30 12.80
N LEU A 587 1.56 14.32 13.15
CA LEU A 587 1.75 13.07 12.42
C LEU A 587 1.39 11.90 13.34
N ALA A 588 0.42 11.09 12.93
CA ALA A 588 0.03 9.87 13.61
C ALA A 588 0.23 8.66 12.69
N LEU A 589 0.98 7.66 13.16
CA LEU A 589 1.19 6.38 12.49
C LEU A 589 0.58 5.28 13.36
N ASP A 590 -0.34 4.51 12.80
CA ASP A 590 -0.94 3.34 13.41
C ASP A 590 -0.71 2.13 12.51
N ASN A 591 0.09 1.15 12.95
CA ASN A 591 0.49 0.00 12.14
C ASN A 591 0.94 0.42 10.71
N SER A 592 1.73 1.47 10.64
CA SER A 592 2.08 2.16 9.39
C SER A 592 3.52 2.62 9.42
N ARG A 593 4.07 2.98 8.25
CA ARG A 593 5.49 3.33 8.12
C ARG A 593 5.69 4.69 7.46
N MET A 594 6.62 5.48 7.98
CA MET A 594 7.16 6.65 7.30
C MET A 594 8.68 6.52 7.12
N THR A 595 9.16 6.99 5.97
CA THR A 595 10.58 7.22 5.68
C THR A 595 10.74 8.68 5.25
N GLY A 596 11.67 9.41 5.89
CA GLY A 596 11.87 10.85 5.69
C GLY A 596 11.84 11.63 6.99
N ASP A 597 12.30 12.87 6.97
CA ASP A 597 12.42 13.71 8.16
C ASP A 597 11.11 14.42 8.51
N VAL A 598 10.89 14.68 9.79
CA VAL A 598 9.79 15.50 10.32
C VAL A 598 10.40 16.73 10.98
N THR A 599 10.17 17.90 10.40
CA THR A 599 10.76 19.17 10.86
C THR A 599 9.69 20.20 11.18
N GLN A 600 9.89 20.96 12.24
CA GLN A 600 9.12 22.15 12.59
C GLN A 600 10.02 23.39 12.54
N ASP A 601 9.54 24.48 11.96
CA ASP A 601 10.26 25.76 11.97
C ASP A 601 10.27 26.38 13.36
N ALA A 602 9.16 26.24 14.11
CA ALA A 602 9.04 26.68 15.49
C ALA A 602 9.39 25.52 16.46
N PRO A 603 10.45 25.65 17.29
CA PRO A 603 10.82 24.66 18.29
C PRO A 603 9.67 24.37 19.26
N GLY A 604 9.49 23.09 19.61
CA GLY A 604 8.49 22.68 20.59
C GLY A 604 7.05 22.64 20.07
N SER A 605 6.84 22.76 18.76
CA SER A 605 5.52 22.66 18.11
C SER A 605 5.29 21.29 17.47
N GLY A 606 4.04 20.94 17.18
CA GLY A 606 3.70 19.68 16.52
C GLY A 606 3.79 18.43 17.41
N THR A 607 3.24 17.33 16.88
CA THR A 607 3.24 16.01 17.55
C THR A 607 3.61 14.91 16.56
N LEU A 608 4.40 13.93 17.02
CA LEU A 608 4.73 12.70 16.31
C LEU A 608 4.30 11.51 17.19
N ASN A 609 3.26 10.79 16.77
CA ASN A 609 2.71 9.67 17.52
C ASN A 609 2.83 8.38 16.70
N LEU A 610 3.50 7.37 17.25
CA LEU A 610 3.61 6.04 16.69
C LEU A 610 2.91 5.03 17.61
N ALA A 611 2.04 4.21 17.02
CA ALA A 611 1.29 3.17 17.72
C ALA A 611 1.24 1.87 16.92
N ASN A 612 1.00 0.76 17.63
CA ASN A 612 0.70 -0.56 17.07
C ASN A 612 1.71 -1.03 16.03
N SER A 613 2.98 -1.16 16.43
CA SER A 613 4.10 -1.55 15.56
C SER A 613 4.39 -0.59 14.41
N ALA A 614 4.04 0.69 14.55
CA ALA A 614 4.41 1.72 13.58
C ALA A 614 5.92 1.95 13.51
N GLU A 615 6.40 2.32 12.33
CA GLU A 615 7.82 2.58 12.06
C GLU A 615 8.05 3.99 11.51
N PHE A 616 8.92 4.76 12.15
CA PHE A 616 9.43 6.02 11.61
C PHE A 616 10.93 5.90 11.37
N ASN A 617 11.36 6.14 10.12
CA ASN A 617 12.76 6.08 9.72
C ASN A 617 13.18 7.44 9.17
N GLY A 618 13.75 8.27 10.03
CA GLY A 618 14.09 9.66 9.76
C GLY A 618 14.32 10.45 11.04
N THR A 619 14.68 11.72 10.89
CA THR A 619 14.96 12.63 12.00
C THR A 619 13.69 13.39 12.39
N ALA A 620 13.41 13.45 13.70
CA ALA A 620 12.37 14.32 14.26
C ALA A 620 13.03 15.59 14.83
N ARG A 621 12.94 16.71 14.12
CA ARG A 621 13.56 17.98 14.50
C ARG A 621 12.52 19.00 14.96
N ASN A 622 12.77 19.64 16.10
CA ASN A 622 11.94 20.70 16.69
C ASN A 622 10.51 20.24 17.09
N VAL A 623 10.23 18.93 17.11
CA VAL A 623 8.91 18.38 17.40
C VAL A 623 8.62 18.45 18.91
N GLY A 624 7.51 19.08 19.29
CA GLY A 624 7.14 19.32 20.68
C GLY A 624 6.85 18.06 21.48
N THR A 625 6.24 17.05 20.87
CA THR A 625 5.98 15.76 21.53
C THR A 625 6.16 14.61 20.57
N THR A 626 6.99 13.66 20.96
CA THR A 626 7.21 12.39 20.25
C THR A 626 6.82 11.25 21.18
N THR A 627 5.82 10.46 20.79
CA THR A 627 5.29 9.35 21.59
C THR A 627 5.34 8.05 20.77
N LEU A 628 5.94 7.01 21.33
CA LEU A 628 5.96 5.66 20.76
C LEU A 628 5.26 4.69 21.72
N THR A 629 4.32 3.92 21.21
CA THR A 629 3.55 2.93 22.00
C THR A 629 3.42 1.59 21.27
N THR A 630 3.21 0.51 22.01
CA THR A 630 2.75 -0.79 21.48
C THR A 630 3.65 -1.35 20.37
N GLY A 631 4.93 -1.58 20.68
CA GLY A 631 5.89 -2.20 19.75
C GLY A 631 6.40 -1.27 18.65
N SER A 632 6.14 0.03 18.73
CA SER A 632 6.57 0.99 17.72
C SER A 632 8.08 1.22 17.75
N ARG A 633 8.64 1.62 16.60
CA ARG A 633 10.08 1.84 16.43
C ARG A 633 10.37 3.17 15.73
N LEU A 634 11.30 3.93 16.29
CA LEU A 634 11.94 5.08 15.64
C LEU A 634 13.39 4.74 15.34
N THR A 635 13.82 4.96 14.09
CA THR A 635 15.22 4.90 13.69
C THR A 635 15.63 6.23 13.08
N GLY A 636 16.52 6.95 13.76
CA GLY A 636 16.92 8.32 13.46
C GLY A 636 16.98 9.18 14.72
N ASP A 637 17.42 10.43 14.57
CA ASP A 637 17.65 11.31 15.71
C ASP A 637 16.39 12.09 16.12
N VAL A 638 16.28 12.42 17.41
CA VAL A 638 15.31 13.40 17.94
C VAL A 638 16.08 14.64 18.35
N ILE A 639 15.87 15.76 17.66
CA ILE A 639 16.67 16.99 17.83
C ILE A 639 15.77 18.14 18.30
N ASP A 640 16.18 18.82 19.36
CA ASP A 640 15.50 20.01 19.92
C ASP A 640 13.99 19.76 20.18
N GLY A 641 13.66 18.55 20.63
CA GLY A 641 12.29 18.14 20.95
C GLY A 641 11.82 18.58 22.34
N GLY A 642 10.51 18.56 22.59
CA GLY A 642 9.94 18.85 23.92
C GLY A 642 9.87 17.60 24.82
N THR A 643 8.95 16.69 24.53
CA THR A 643 8.81 15.42 25.28
C THR A 643 9.05 14.23 24.38
N LEU A 644 9.83 13.26 24.83
CA LEU A 644 9.99 11.94 24.20
C LEU A 644 9.49 10.87 25.17
N SER A 645 8.43 10.14 24.81
CA SER A 645 7.90 9.04 25.62
C SER A 645 7.89 7.74 24.83
N LEU A 646 8.58 6.73 25.35
CA LEU A 646 8.53 5.35 24.85
C LEU A 646 7.79 4.47 25.86
N ASP A 647 6.85 3.69 25.36
CA ASP A 647 6.10 2.69 26.13
C ASP A 647 6.04 1.37 25.33
N ALA A 648 6.68 0.31 25.83
CA ALA A 648 6.88 -0.94 25.11
C ALA A 648 7.38 -0.75 23.67
N SER A 649 8.35 0.15 23.47
CA SER A 649 8.78 0.64 22.15
C SER A 649 10.29 0.91 22.09
N SER A 650 10.82 1.16 20.89
CA SER A 650 12.27 1.35 20.69
C SER A 650 12.64 2.61 19.91
N LEU A 651 13.75 3.23 20.32
CA LEU A 651 14.46 4.28 19.58
C LEU A 651 15.89 3.81 19.29
N GLN A 652 16.30 3.87 18.03
CA GLN A 652 17.68 3.75 17.60
C GLN A 652 18.13 5.08 16.97
N GLY A 653 18.94 5.84 17.70
CA GLY A 653 19.36 7.19 17.33
C GLY A 653 19.52 8.09 18.56
N ASN A 654 20.11 9.26 18.34
CA ASN A 654 20.45 10.18 19.40
C ASN A 654 19.28 11.09 19.77
N VAL A 655 19.26 11.56 21.02
CA VAL A 655 18.42 12.67 21.47
C VAL A 655 19.31 13.86 21.76
N LEU A 656 19.24 14.89 20.91
CA LEU A 656 20.11 16.05 20.94
C LEU A 656 19.30 17.30 21.29
N SER A 657 19.78 18.12 22.22
CA SER A 657 19.13 19.39 22.55
C SER A 657 20.16 20.48 22.81
N GLY A 658 19.76 21.74 22.68
CA GLY A 658 20.56 22.89 23.10
C GLY A 658 20.77 22.95 24.62
N THR A 659 21.84 23.62 25.06
CA THR A 659 22.13 23.83 26.50
C THR A 659 20.95 24.51 27.20
N GLY A 660 20.50 23.98 28.34
CA GLY A 660 19.37 24.51 29.10
C GLY A 660 17.99 24.11 28.56
N SER A 661 17.91 23.10 27.69
CA SER A 661 16.64 22.59 27.18
C SER A 661 15.72 22.06 28.29
N THR A 662 14.41 22.13 28.03
CA THR A 662 13.36 21.51 28.84
C THR A 662 13.00 20.09 28.39
N THR A 663 13.78 19.51 27.47
CA THR A 663 13.52 18.17 26.91
C THR A 663 13.36 17.12 28.00
N ALA A 664 12.24 16.39 28.03
CA ALA A 664 12.00 15.31 28.97
C ALA A 664 11.86 13.96 28.25
N ILE A 665 12.64 12.96 28.67
CA ILE A 665 12.63 11.61 28.11
C ILE A 665 12.09 10.62 29.15
N ARG A 666 11.13 9.79 28.76
CA ARG A 666 10.57 8.72 29.61
C ARG A 666 10.49 7.40 28.84
N LEU A 667 11.15 6.35 29.34
CA LEU A 667 11.11 4.98 28.81
C LEU A 667 10.39 4.07 29.81
N ASN A 668 9.43 3.28 29.34
CA ASN A 668 8.60 2.42 30.21
C ASN A 668 8.34 1.06 29.57
N ASN A 669 8.02 0.07 30.40
CA ASN A 669 7.48 -1.23 29.95
C ASN A 669 8.37 -1.92 28.91
N ALA A 670 9.62 -2.20 29.26
CA ALA A 670 10.61 -2.83 28.39
C ALA A 670 11.00 -2.00 27.15
N SER A 671 10.88 -0.67 27.22
CA SER A 671 11.35 0.21 26.15
C SER A 671 12.87 0.24 26.05
N THR A 672 13.38 0.52 24.84
CA THR A 672 14.82 0.59 24.57
C THR A 672 15.22 1.88 23.87
N LEU A 673 16.31 2.51 24.30
CA LEU A 673 16.97 3.61 23.58
C LEU A 673 18.43 3.26 23.32
N ASP A 674 18.82 3.21 22.06
CA ASP A 674 20.19 2.95 21.60
C ASP A 674 20.71 4.21 20.90
N GLY A 675 21.47 5.03 21.63
CA GLY A 675 21.98 6.32 21.18
C GLY A 675 22.28 7.28 22.33
N ASN A 676 22.95 8.39 22.02
CA ASN A 676 23.38 9.37 23.02
C ASN A 676 22.27 10.38 23.36
N VAL A 677 22.27 10.87 24.60
CA VAL A 677 21.33 11.86 25.12
C VAL A 677 22.09 13.11 25.60
N ASN A 678 21.84 14.26 24.98
CA ASN A 678 22.57 15.50 25.24
C ASN A 678 21.67 16.65 25.68
N ASN A 679 22.06 17.34 26.76
CA ASN A 679 21.44 18.57 27.28
C ASN A 679 19.93 18.49 27.57
N VAL A 680 19.43 17.33 28.00
CA VAL A 680 18.01 17.15 28.35
C VAL A 680 17.73 17.50 29.82
N ALA A 681 16.52 17.96 30.12
CA ALA A 681 16.09 18.26 31.49
C ALA A 681 15.90 17.01 32.34
N SER A 682 15.42 15.92 31.76
CA SER A 682 15.31 14.64 32.47
C SER A 682 15.34 13.43 31.55
N LEU A 683 15.89 12.33 32.06
CA LEU A 683 15.83 10.99 31.49
C LEU A 683 15.36 10.03 32.58
N SER A 684 14.20 9.41 32.38
CA SER A 684 13.63 8.42 33.29
C SER A 684 13.43 7.08 32.61
N LEU A 685 13.97 6.01 33.20
CA LEU A 685 13.80 4.63 32.76
C LEU A 685 13.06 3.82 33.84
N ASP A 686 11.90 3.29 33.49
CA ASP A 686 11.13 2.37 34.32
C ASP A 686 10.99 1.00 33.62
N ASN A 687 11.55 -0.06 34.22
CA ASN A 687 11.63 -1.40 33.60
C ASN A 687 12.11 -1.33 32.13
N SER A 688 13.14 -0.52 31.86
CA SER A 688 13.57 -0.17 30.50
C SER A 688 15.08 -0.15 30.36
N ARG A 689 15.58 -0.09 29.12
CA ARG A 689 17.02 -0.17 28.83
C ARG A 689 17.50 1.00 27.98
N MET A 690 18.69 1.49 28.28
CA MET A 690 19.41 2.43 27.43
C MET A 690 20.85 1.98 27.21
N THR A 691 21.33 2.12 25.97
CA THR A 691 22.75 2.04 25.61
C THR A 691 23.16 3.36 24.97
N GLY A 692 24.23 3.98 25.47
CA GLY A 692 24.70 5.29 25.02
C GLY A 692 25.01 6.23 26.18
N ASP A 693 25.61 7.37 25.87
CA ASP A 693 26.04 8.34 26.88
C ASP A 693 24.94 9.35 27.20
N MET A 694 24.89 9.82 28.45
CA MET A 694 24.10 10.98 28.87
C MET A 694 25.04 12.12 29.25
N THR A 695 25.00 13.23 28.50
CA THR A 695 25.90 14.36 28.75
C THR A 695 25.19 15.71 28.85
N GLN A 696 25.77 16.59 29.65
CA GLN A 696 25.37 17.99 29.76
C GLN A 696 26.58 18.89 29.47
N ASP A 697 26.38 19.92 28.66
CA ASP A 697 27.43 20.92 28.39
C ASP A 697 27.67 21.79 29.63
N ALA A 698 26.59 22.20 30.30
CA ALA A 698 26.66 22.89 31.60
C ALA A 698 26.60 21.88 32.75
N PRO A 699 27.56 21.88 33.70
CA PRO A 699 27.50 21.02 34.87
C PRO A 699 26.32 21.39 35.77
N GLY A 700 25.67 20.38 36.34
CA GLY A 700 24.63 20.56 37.36
C GLY A 700 23.19 20.67 36.82
N SER A 701 22.97 20.58 35.51
CA SER A 701 21.63 20.49 34.91
C SER A 701 21.23 19.05 34.60
N GLY A 702 19.93 18.80 34.43
CA GLY A 702 19.41 17.48 34.06
C GLY A 702 19.28 16.51 35.24
N ALA A 703 18.33 15.58 35.13
CA ALA A 703 18.12 14.50 36.08
C ALA A 703 18.07 13.13 35.39
N LEU A 704 18.78 12.14 35.93
CA LEU A 704 18.71 10.74 35.53
C LEU A 704 17.96 9.95 36.62
N SER A 705 16.93 9.19 36.24
CA SER A 705 16.19 8.31 37.14
C SER A 705 16.08 6.91 36.56
N LEU A 706 16.55 5.90 37.30
CA LEU A 706 16.46 4.49 36.94
C LEU A 706 15.64 3.74 38.00
N SER A 707 14.58 3.05 37.60
CA SER A 707 13.69 2.29 38.49
C SER A 707 13.28 0.93 37.91
N ASN A 708 12.73 0.07 38.76
CA ASN A 708 12.11 -1.22 38.41
C ASN A 708 12.98 -2.13 37.52
N GLY A 709 14.24 -2.35 37.92
CA GLY A 709 15.15 -3.22 37.17
C GLY A 709 15.66 -2.64 35.84
N SER A 710 15.51 -1.32 35.63
CA SER A 710 16.06 -0.62 34.47
C SER A 710 17.58 -0.77 34.36
N LEU A 711 18.09 -0.74 33.13
CA LEU A 711 19.52 -0.86 32.82
C LEU A 711 19.98 0.30 31.95
N PHE A 712 20.94 1.08 32.44
CA PHE A 712 21.66 2.07 31.64
C PHE A 712 23.08 1.58 31.42
N THR A 713 23.54 1.48 30.17
CA THR A 713 24.94 1.14 29.84
C THR A 713 25.58 2.28 29.06
N GLY A 714 26.57 2.94 29.65
CA GLY A 714 27.19 4.12 29.03
C GLY A 714 27.94 5.00 30.03
N THR A 715 28.21 6.23 29.62
CA THR A 715 28.87 7.26 30.42
C THR A 715 27.87 8.33 30.84
N VAL A 716 27.91 8.76 32.10
CA VAL A 716 27.12 9.91 32.58
C VAL A 716 28.07 11.06 32.88
N ARG A 717 27.86 12.22 32.26
CA ARG A 717 28.73 13.39 32.43
C ARG A 717 27.93 14.64 32.73
N ASN A 718 28.31 15.36 33.78
CA ASN A 718 27.80 16.69 34.15
C ASN A 718 26.30 16.73 34.55
N VAL A 719 25.65 15.60 34.79
CA VAL A 719 24.23 15.52 35.16
C VAL A 719 24.02 15.99 36.60
N GLY A 720 23.04 16.85 36.86
CA GLY A 720 22.83 17.49 38.17
C GLY A 720 22.30 16.58 39.28
N ALA A 721 21.46 15.60 38.95
CA ALA A 721 20.94 14.62 39.90
C ALA A 721 20.79 13.24 39.27
N THR A 722 21.14 12.18 39.99
CA THR A 722 20.98 10.80 39.55
C THR A 722 20.34 9.97 40.66
N THR A 723 19.23 9.30 40.34
CA THR A 723 18.53 8.37 41.24
C THR A 723 18.53 6.98 40.64
N ILE A 724 18.94 5.97 41.42
CA ILE A 724 18.95 4.56 41.00
C ILE A 724 18.24 3.75 42.08
N ALA A 725 17.06 3.23 41.75
CA ALA A 725 16.15 2.60 42.68
C ALA A 725 15.65 1.23 42.20
N SER A 726 15.04 0.46 43.09
CA SER A 726 14.28 -0.76 42.74
C SER A 726 15.08 -1.76 41.89
N ASN A 727 16.30 -2.07 42.32
CA ASN A 727 17.24 -2.99 41.64
C ASN A 727 17.66 -2.55 40.21
N ALA A 728 17.47 -1.28 39.85
CA ALA A 728 18.01 -0.75 38.61
C ALA A 728 19.55 -0.67 38.65
N ARG A 729 20.18 -0.68 37.47
CA ARG A 729 21.64 -0.75 37.32
C ARG A 729 22.16 0.31 36.35
N LEU A 730 23.21 1.01 36.78
CA LEU A 730 24.06 1.84 35.92
C LEU A 730 25.36 1.10 35.64
N ASN A 731 25.54 0.63 34.41
CA ASN A 731 26.73 -0.02 33.91
C ASN A 731 27.66 1.02 33.27
N MET A 732 28.72 1.38 34.00
CA MET A 732 29.69 2.35 33.53
C MET A 732 30.70 1.72 32.58
N ILE A 733 30.94 2.37 31.45
CA ILE A 733 31.96 1.94 30.47
C ILE A 733 33.20 2.85 30.49
N ASN A 734 33.07 4.09 30.97
CA ASN A 734 34.13 5.07 31.21
C ASN A 734 33.90 5.80 32.55
N ASP A 735 34.83 6.66 32.94
CA ASP A 735 34.66 7.58 34.06
C ASP A 735 33.37 8.38 33.93
N SER A 736 32.60 8.47 35.01
CA SER A 736 31.32 9.19 35.04
C SER A 736 31.31 10.24 36.14
N SER A 737 30.72 11.40 35.83
CA SER A 737 30.46 12.49 36.76
C SER A 737 28.95 12.69 36.86
N VAL A 738 28.41 12.26 38.00
CA VAL A 738 27.03 12.48 38.40
C VAL A 738 26.98 13.60 39.45
N GLY A 739 25.85 14.28 39.57
CA GLY A 739 25.65 15.30 40.58
C GLY A 739 25.27 14.66 41.92
N ALA A 740 24.11 15.06 42.47
CA ALA A 740 23.58 14.42 43.67
C ALA A 740 23.16 12.97 43.35
N LEU A 741 23.81 11.98 43.97
CA LEU A 741 23.54 10.55 43.78
C LEU A 741 22.67 10.00 44.91
N SER A 742 21.47 9.52 44.57
CA SER A 742 20.57 8.84 45.50
C SER A 742 20.39 7.38 45.09
N LEU A 743 20.71 6.45 46.00
CA LEU A 743 20.52 5.02 45.80
C LEU A 743 19.37 4.51 46.68
N ASP A 744 18.47 3.72 46.12
CA ASP A 744 17.39 3.04 46.87
C ASP A 744 17.26 1.58 46.39
N GLY A 745 18.23 0.76 46.77
CA GLY A 745 18.42 -0.61 46.27
C GLY A 745 19.00 -0.69 44.86
N GLY A 746 19.47 0.44 44.30
CA GLY A 746 20.14 0.50 43.01
C GLY A 746 21.59 0.01 43.03
N THR A 747 22.12 -0.34 41.86
CA THR A 747 23.53 -0.73 41.68
C THR A 747 24.25 0.18 40.69
N VAL A 748 25.45 0.63 41.05
CA VAL A 748 26.40 1.24 40.10
C VAL A 748 27.54 0.26 39.86
N ASP A 749 27.71 -0.16 38.62
CA ASP A 749 28.70 -1.13 38.21
C ASP A 749 29.82 -0.47 37.41
N LEU A 750 30.99 -0.34 38.05
CA LEU A 750 32.18 0.24 37.46
C LEU A 750 32.99 -0.81 36.66
N ARG A 751 32.61 -2.08 36.74
CA ARG A 751 33.25 -3.20 36.04
C ARG A 751 32.56 -3.59 34.74
N ALA A 752 31.42 -2.99 34.41
CA ALA A 752 30.62 -3.40 33.25
C ALA A 752 31.33 -3.20 31.88
N GLY A 753 32.34 -2.32 31.81
CA GLY A 753 33.15 -2.13 30.61
C GLY A 753 34.30 -3.15 30.45
N GLN A 754 35.10 -2.98 29.38
CA GLN A 754 36.32 -3.79 29.13
C GLN A 754 37.37 -3.62 30.25
N ALA A 755 38.46 -4.41 30.21
CA ALA A 755 39.56 -4.35 31.18
C ALA A 755 40.04 -2.90 31.44
N GLY A 756 40.12 -2.51 32.72
CA GLY A 756 40.52 -1.17 33.15
C GLY A 756 39.73 -0.72 34.39
N PHE A 757 40.22 0.35 35.03
CA PHE A 757 39.66 0.93 36.24
C PHE A 757 39.04 2.30 35.96
N ARG A 758 37.96 2.63 36.66
CA ARG A 758 37.12 3.80 36.42
C ARG A 758 36.85 4.57 37.70
N THR A 759 36.58 5.86 37.55
CA THR A 759 36.15 6.74 38.64
C THR A 759 34.69 7.14 38.44
N LEU A 760 33.89 6.94 39.48
CA LEU A 760 32.60 7.60 39.64
C LEU A 760 32.78 8.82 40.53
N THR A 761 32.55 10.02 39.99
CA THR A 761 32.54 11.27 40.76
C THR A 761 31.10 11.70 41.03
N ALA A 762 30.73 11.96 42.29
CA ALA A 762 29.43 12.49 42.69
C ALA A 762 29.56 13.69 43.63
N THR A 763 28.64 14.67 43.54
CA THR A 763 28.67 15.86 44.43
C THR A 763 28.11 15.58 45.82
N SER A 764 27.24 14.58 45.95
CA SER A 764 26.76 14.04 47.22
C SER A 764 26.27 12.61 47.04
N LEU A 765 26.21 11.86 48.14
CA LEU A 765 25.70 10.48 48.16
C LEU A 765 24.68 10.32 49.28
N GLN A 766 23.54 9.67 49.00
CA GLN A 766 22.54 9.33 50.01
C GLN A 766 21.83 8.00 49.72
N GLY A 767 21.14 7.49 50.73
CA GLY A 767 20.29 6.31 50.63
C GLY A 767 21.04 4.99 50.86
N ALA A 768 20.64 3.92 50.17
CA ALA A 768 21.29 2.62 50.26
C ALA A 768 21.38 1.94 48.89
N GLY A 769 22.56 1.44 48.53
CA GLY A 769 22.76 0.74 47.26
C GLY A 769 24.09 -0.01 47.21
N THR A 770 24.41 -0.55 46.03
CA THR A 770 25.61 -1.36 45.80
C THR A 770 26.53 -0.71 44.78
N PHE A 771 27.83 -0.68 45.05
CA PHE A 771 28.88 -0.38 44.08
C PHE A 771 29.62 -1.68 43.74
N VAL A 772 29.76 -1.98 42.45
CA VAL A 772 30.57 -3.10 41.97
C VAL A 772 31.90 -2.54 41.47
N LEU A 773 33.00 -3.01 42.07
CA LEU A 773 34.34 -2.46 41.88
C LEU A 773 35.34 -3.57 41.52
N GLY A 774 36.26 -3.24 40.64
CA GLY A 774 37.46 -3.99 40.36
C GLY A 774 38.66 -3.39 41.06
N THR A 775 39.56 -4.25 41.52
CA THR A 775 40.85 -3.84 42.07
C THR A 775 41.99 -4.71 41.52
N ASP A 776 43.17 -4.12 41.43
CA ASP A 776 44.46 -4.80 41.29
C ASP A 776 45.42 -4.16 42.29
N LEU A 777 45.39 -4.70 43.52
CA LEU A 777 46.21 -4.18 44.62
C LEU A 777 47.70 -4.31 44.36
N ALA A 778 48.14 -5.30 43.58
CA ALA A 778 49.55 -5.48 43.22
C ALA A 778 50.04 -4.38 42.26
N ALA A 779 49.16 -3.86 41.41
CA ALA A 779 49.45 -2.76 40.49
C ALA A 779 49.11 -1.37 41.07
N HIS A 780 48.55 -1.28 42.28
CA HIS A 780 47.97 -0.06 42.87
C HIS A 780 46.89 0.60 41.99
N GLN A 781 46.07 -0.23 41.36
CA GLN A 781 44.97 0.23 40.52
C GLN A 781 43.64 -0.23 41.08
N SER A 782 42.63 0.63 41.04
CA SER A 782 41.27 0.29 41.49
C SER A 782 40.25 1.19 40.83
N ASP A 783 39.03 0.67 40.73
CA ASP A 783 37.86 1.53 40.60
C ASP A 783 37.77 2.43 41.85
N LEU A 784 37.24 3.64 41.66
CA LEU A 784 37.11 4.63 42.73
C LEU A 784 35.71 5.23 42.75
N VAL A 785 35.07 5.19 43.93
CA VAL A 785 33.89 5.99 44.24
C VAL A 785 34.35 7.28 44.91
N ASN A 786 34.28 8.41 44.20
CA ASN A 786 34.76 9.71 44.63
C ASN A 786 33.58 10.66 44.93
N ILE A 787 33.33 10.97 46.21
CA ILE A 787 32.24 11.86 46.63
C ILE A 787 32.82 13.21 47.07
N GLU A 788 32.64 14.25 46.25
CA GLU A 788 33.19 15.61 46.46
C GLU A 788 32.44 16.43 47.53
N GLY A 789 31.45 15.84 48.19
CA GLY A 789 30.64 16.51 49.20
C GLY A 789 30.17 15.58 50.31
N GLN A 790 28.98 15.84 50.85
CA GLN A 790 28.44 15.06 51.95
C GLN A 790 27.94 13.69 51.48
N ALA A 791 28.41 12.62 52.13
CA ALA A 791 27.96 11.25 51.95
C ALA A 791 27.14 10.79 53.17
N GLN A 792 25.97 10.19 52.92
CA GLN A 792 25.05 9.66 53.93
C GLN A 792 24.51 8.28 53.51
N GLY A 793 24.01 7.52 54.50
CA GLY A 793 23.35 6.24 54.26
C GLY A 793 24.26 5.01 54.37
N GLN A 794 23.78 3.86 53.90
CA GLN A 794 24.46 2.56 54.02
C GLN A 794 24.68 1.94 52.65
N HIS A 795 25.93 1.74 52.27
CA HIS A 795 26.30 1.29 50.93
C HIS A 795 27.11 0.00 51.00
N GLY A 796 26.82 -0.92 50.08
CA GLY A 796 27.56 -2.16 49.92
C GLY A 796 28.60 -2.04 48.81
N LEU A 797 29.77 -2.66 49.02
CA LEU A 797 30.85 -2.75 48.05
C LEU A 797 31.02 -4.22 47.65
N LEU A 798 30.69 -4.56 46.41
CA LEU A 798 31.04 -5.85 45.82
C LEU A 798 32.37 -5.67 45.08
N ILE A 799 33.46 -6.11 45.69
CA ILE A 799 34.80 -5.90 45.16
C ILE A 799 35.38 -7.23 44.71
N GLN A 800 35.87 -7.28 43.48
CA GLN A 800 36.65 -8.42 42.98
C GLN A 800 38.05 -7.95 42.64
N ASN A 801 39.05 -8.66 43.15
CA ASN A 801 40.47 -8.37 42.94
C ASN A 801 41.13 -9.42 42.03
N THR A 802 42.32 -9.10 41.53
CA THR A 802 43.21 -10.08 40.91
C THR A 802 43.80 -11.05 41.96
N GLY A 803 44.32 -12.19 41.53
CA GLY A 803 45.07 -13.15 42.36
C GLY A 803 46.55 -12.80 42.51
N ALA A 804 46.99 -11.66 41.98
CA ALA A 804 48.36 -11.17 42.08
C ALA A 804 48.68 -10.69 43.51
N GLU A 805 49.92 -10.92 43.96
CA GLU A 805 50.37 -10.54 45.30
C GLU A 805 50.86 -9.08 45.32
N PRO A 806 50.37 -8.24 46.25
CA PRO A 806 50.98 -6.94 46.54
C PRO A 806 52.31 -7.09 47.29
N LEU A 807 53.17 -6.08 47.24
CA LEU A 807 54.44 -6.10 47.97
C LEU A 807 54.17 -5.97 49.47
N SER A 808 54.95 -6.70 50.28
CA SER A 808 54.85 -6.64 51.74
C SER A 808 55.09 -5.21 52.24
N GLY A 809 54.12 -4.66 52.97
CA GLY A 809 54.17 -3.29 53.50
C GLY A 809 53.63 -2.22 52.56
N ASP A 810 53.00 -2.62 51.45
CA ASP A 810 52.33 -1.71 50.52
C ASP A 810 51.25 -0.85 51.20
N GLN A 811 51.06 0.35 50.65
CA GLN A 811 50.03 1.27 51.11
C GLN A 811 48.64 0.69 50.82
N PRO A 812 47.68 0.83 51.74
CA PRO A 812 46.30 0.41 51.50
C PRO A 812 45.69 1.07 50.27
N GLN A 813 44.92 0.32 49.49
CA GLN A 813 44.29 0.81 48.26
C GLN A 813 42.97 1.51 48.59
N ARG A 814 42.83 2.79 48.20
CA ARG A 814 41.60 3.54 48.39
C ARG A 814 40.56 3.12 47.35
N VAL A 815 39.36 2.76 47.81
CA VAL A 815 38.23 2.37 46.95
C VAL A 815 37.05 3.34 47.07
N VAL A 816 36.98 4.11 48.16
CA VAL A 816 36.02 5.20 48.34
C VAL A 816 36.72 6.43 48.93
N HIS A 817 36.43 7.60 48.38
CA HIS A 817 36.75 8.90 48.94
C HIS A 817 35.46 9.67 49.25
N THR A 818 35.40 10.34 50.41
CA THR A 818 34.32 11.29 50.72
C THR A 818 34.88 12.56 51.35
N GLU A 819 34.35 13.74 51.03
CA GLU A 819 34.73 15.01 51.67
C GLU A 819 34.10 15.18 53.08
N GLY A 820 33.08 14.38 53.42
CA GLY A 820 32.52 14.30 54.76
C GLY A 820 31.16 13.62 54.84
N GLY A 821 30.62 13.50 56.05
CA GLY A 821 29.28 12.95 56.30
C GLY A 821 29.28 11.54 56.92
N PRO A 822 28.13 11.07 57.44
CA PRO A 822 28.00 9.82 58.20
C PRO A 822 27.79 8.55 57.34
N ALA A 823 28.13 8.54 56.05
CA ALA A 823 27.99 7.33 55.22
C ALA A 823 28.77 6.13 55.78
N GLN A 824 28.17 4.95 55.65
CA GLN A 824 28.79 3.68 56.02
C GLN A 824 28.95 2.80 54.79
N PHE A 825 30.13 2.19 54.64
CA PHE A 825 30.42 1.25 53.57
C PHE A 825 30.76 -0.12 54.16
N SER A 826 30.28 -1.18 53.52
CA SER A 826 30.54 -2.56 53.95
C SER A 826 30.80 -3.47 52.75
N LEU A 827 31.63 -4.49 52.93
CA LEU A 827 31.88 -5.46 51.88
C LEU A 827 30.68 -6.40 51.73
N ILE A 828 30.19 -6.55 50.50
CA ILE A 828 29.25 -7.60 50.13
C ILE A 828 30.09 -8.85 49.80
N SER A 829 30.41 -9.61 50.84
CA SER A 829 31.18 -10.87 50.76
C SER A 829 30.71 -11.80 51.88
N GLU A 830 30.88 -13.12 51.71
CA GLU A 830 30.45 -14.09 52.73
C GLU A 830 31.28 -14.01 54.02
N THR A 831 32.53 -13.57 53.90
CA THR A 831 33.50 -13.50 54.99
C THR A 831 33.75 -12.08 55.52
N GLY A 832 33.18 -11.04 54.88
CA GLY A 832 33.53 -9.65 55.18
C GLY A 832 34.93 -9.24 54.71
N THR A 833 35.49 -9.94 53.73
CA THR A 833 36.85 -9.73 53.21
C THR A 833 36.90 -9.79 51.67
N VAL A 834 37.96 -9.25 51.08
CA VAL A 834 38.29 -9.37 49.65
C VAL A 834 39.54 -10.23 49.51
N ASP A 835 39.53 -11.22 48.62
CA ASP A 835 40.70 -12.09 48.41
C ASP A 835 41.72 -11.43 47.50
N VAL A 836 42.96 -11.30 47.98
CA VAL A 836 44.06 -10.59 47.33
C VAL A 836 45.31 -11.47 47.43
N GLY A 837 45.56 -12.26 46.39
CA GLY A 837 46.65 -13.22 46.37
C GLY A 837 46.55 -14.24 47.52
N ALA A 838 47.62 -14.35 48.31
CA ALA A 838 47.72 -15.32 49.40
C ALA A 838 46.80 -15.02 50.60
N TYR A 839 46.34 -13.77 50.74
CA TYR A 839 45.60 -13.31 51.92
C TYR A 839 44.27 -12.65 51.59
N SER A 840 43.38 -12.55 52.58
CA SER A 840 42.14 -11.79 52.49
C SER A 840 42.26 -10.45 53.22
N TYR A 841 41.73 -9.39 52.61
CA TYR A 841 41.82 -7.99 53.05
C TYR A 841 40.49 -7.51 53.61
N LEU A 842 40.55 -6.67 54.65
CA LEU A 842 39.40 -6.04 55.28
C LEU A 842 39.18 -4.64 54.71
N LEU A 843 37.95 -4.17 54.79
CA LEU A 843 37.62 -2.77 54.53
C LEU A 843 37.84 -1.94 55.81
N GLN A 844 38.73 -0.94 55.74
CA GLN A 844 39.06 -0.06 56.85
C GLN A 844 38.72 1.39 56.50
N GLN A 845 37.99 2.07 57.41
CA GLN A 845 37.78 3.51 57.33
C GLN A 845 38.97 4.26 57.95
N ARG A 846 39.51 5.25 57.23
CA ARG A 846 40.52 6.18 57.73
C ARG A 846 40.06 7.60 57.41
N ASP A 847 39.80 8.38 58.44
CA ASP A 847 39.10 9.67 58.32
C ASP A 847 37.78 9.52 57.55
N THR A 848 37.68 10.09 56.35
CA THR A 848 36.50 10.03 55.48
C THR A 848 36.66 9.09 54.28
N ASP A 849 37.79 8.39 54.20
CA ASP A 849 38.16 7.48 53.11
C ASP A 849 38.05 6.01 53.53
N TRP A 850 37.83 5.13 52.56
CA TRP A 850 37.76 3.68 52.79
C TRP A 850 38.82 2.95 51.96
N TYR A 851 39.57 2.10 52.63
CA TYR A 851 40.71 1.40 52.09
C TYR A 851 40.55 -0.11 52.23
N LEU A 852 41.05 -0.85 51.24
CA LEU A 852 41.37 -2.27 51.42
C LEU A 852 42.72 -2.40 52.10
N ALA A 853 42.72 -3.02 53.28
CA ALA A 853 43.91 -3.18 54.10
C ALA A 853 43.99 -4.61 54.67
N GLN A 854 45.20 -5.13 54.76
CA GLN A 854 45.45 -6.43 55.38
C GLN A 854 45.14 -6.35 56.88
N ALA A 855 44.59 -7.42 57.43
CA ALA A 855 44.38 -7.56 58.87
C ALA A 855 45.73 -7.62 59.63
N GLU A 856 45.77 -7.19 60.90
CA GLU A 856 46.97 -7.27 61.74
C GLU A 856 47.51 -8.71 61.88
N THR A 857 46.59 -9.68 61.91
CA THR A 857 46.92 -11.11 61.74
C THR A 857 46.47 -11.52 60.34
N PRO A 858 47.38 -11.85 59.42
CA PRO A 858 47.03 -12.22 58.05
C PRO A 858 46.04 -13.39 58.01
N ILE A 859 44.96 -13.22 57.25
CA ILE A 859 43.94 -14.24 57.01
C ILE A 859 44.28 -14.89 55.68
N ILE A 860 44.56 -16.20 55.67
CA ILE A 860 44.88 -16.93 54.43
C ILE A 860 43.63 -16.96 53.53
N SER A 861 43.80 -16.64 52.24
CA SER A 861 42.67 -16.62 51.30
C SER A 861 42.14 -18.04 51.02
N PRO A 862 40.86 -18.19 50.63
CA PRO A 862 40.31 -19.48 50.19
C PRO A 862 41.12 -20.09 49.03
N SER A 863 41.61 -19.24 48.12
CA SER A 863 42.45 -19.63 46.98
C SER A 863 43.79 -20.21 47.42
N ALA A 864 44.48 -19.55 48.36
CA ALA A 864 45.74 -20.05 48.92
C ALA A 864 45.55 -21.32 49.75
N THR A 865 44.50 -21.37 50.58
CA THR A 865 44.15 -22.54 51.36
C THR A 865 44.00 -23.76 50.45
N THR A 866 43.22 -23.62 49.36
CA THR A 866 42.96 -24.69 48.39
C THR A 866 44.23 -25.15 47.68
N ALA A 867 45.08 -24.20 47.26
CA ALA A 867 46.35 -24.54 46.64
C ALA A 867 47.27 -25.36 47.56
N ILE A 868 47.38 -24.97 48.84
CA ILE A 868 48.18 -25.70 49.84
C ILE A 868 47.64 -27.11 50.07
N ALA A 869 46.31 -27.26 50.24
CA ALA A 869 45.71 -28.56 50.51
C ALA A 869 45.88 -29.55 49.35
N VAL A 870 45.72 -29.10 48.09
CA VAL A 870 45.87 -29.97 46.92
C VAL A 870 47.32 -30.47 46.80
N PHE A 871 48.33 -29.63 47.05
CA PHE A 871 49.73 -30.09 47.10
C PHE A 871 50.01 -31.06 48.25
N SER A 872 49.32 -30.93 49.39
CA SER A 872 49.52 -31.76 50.57
C SER A 872 48.93 -33.17 50.53
N ALA A 873 48.08 -33.47 49.54
CA ALA A 873 47.24 -34.66 49.58
C ALA A 873 47.92 -35.94 49.05
N ALA A 874 49.00 -35.84 48.29
CA ALA A 874 49.64 -37.01 47.68
C ALA A 874 50.07 -38.09 48.71
N PRO A 875 50.66 -37.75 49.88
CA PRO A 875 50.98 -38.74 50.91
C PRO A 875 49.78 -39.49 51.48
N SER A 876 48.65 -38.81 51.76
CA SER A 876 47.43 -39.46 52.28
C SER A 876 46.75 -40.32 51.23
N VAL A 877 46.72 -39.88 49.96
CA VAL A 877 46.29 -40.71 48.81
C VAL A 877 47.12 -41.99 48.75
N TRP A 878 48.45 -41.87 48.88
CA TRP A 878 49.38 -43.01 48.87
C TRP A 878 49.13 -43.99 50.02
N TYR A 879 48.84 -43.51 51.24
CA TYR A 879 48.53 -44.38 52.38
C TYR A 879 47.24 -45.20 52.20
N GLY A 880 46.24 -44.70 51.49
CA GLY A 880 45.03 -45.48 51.21
C GLY A 880 45.23 -46.50 50.09
N GLU A 881 46.10 -46.19 49.14
CA GLU A 881 46.49 -47.09 48.06
C GLU A 881 47.38 -48.25 48.49
N LEU A 882 48.11 -48.09 49.60
CA LEU A 882 48.97 -49.11 50.18
C LEU A 882 48.42 -49.61 51.51
N THR A 883 48.21 -50.92 51.63
CA THR A 883 47.75 -51.56 52.86
C THR A 883 48.74 -52.63 53.31
N THR A 884 48.50 -53.23 54.49
CA THR A 884 49.32 -54.36 54.95
C THR A 884 49.17 -55.57 54.04
N LEU A 885 50.12 -56.51 54.05
CA LEU A 885 50.03 -57.73 53.22
C LEU A 885 48.68 -58.44 53.39
N ARG A 886 48.24 -58.61 54.64
CA ARG A 886 46.98 -59.27 54.99
C ARG A 886 45.75 -58.49 54.49
N SER A 887 45.74 -57.16 54.65
CA SER A 887 44.68 -56.30 54.10
C SER A 887 44.72 -56.22 52.58
N ARG A 888 45.86 -56.42 51.91
CA ARG A 888 45.95 -56.33 50.45
C ARG A 888 45.52 -57.61 49.75
N MET A 889 45.98 -58.76 50.25
CA MET A 889 45.90 -60.04 49.54
C MET A 889 45.26 -61.17 50.35
N GLY A 890 44.83 -60.90 51.59
CA GLY A 890 44.26 -61.89 52.49
C GLY A 890 45.30 -62.84 53.09
N GLU A 891 44.94 -64.09 53.31
CA GLU A 891 45.80 -65.12 53.90
C GLU A 891 46.45 -65.98 52.81
N LEU A 892 47.76 -65.82 52.61
CA LEU A 892 48.49 -66.45 51.51
C LEU A 892 49.16 -67.78 51.88
N ARG A 893 49.16 -68.16 53.16
CA ARG A 893 49.93 -69.33 53.65
C ARG A 893 49.17 -70.65 53.57
N ASP A 894 47.87 -70.62 53.28
CA ASP A 894 47.00 -71.81 53.27
C ASP A 894 46.59 -72.25 51.84
N GLY A 895 47.28 -71.73 50.80
CA GLY A 895 47.04 -72.10 49.40
C GLY A 895 47.54 -73.51 49.03
N GLY A 896 48.61 -74.00 49.69
CA GLY A 896 49.41 -75.12 49.19
C GLY A 896 50.63 -74.59 48.44
N ALA A 897 51.76 -75.30 48.52
CA ALA A 897 53.02 -74.85 47.94
C ALA A 897 52.91 -74.71 46.42
N GLY A 898 53.35 -73.57 45.87
CA GLY A 898 53.50 -73.36 44.42
C GLY A 898 52.30 -72.72 43.70
N GLN A 899 51.34 -72.12 44.41
CA GLN A 899 50.18 -71.47 43.77
C GLN A 899 50.41 -70.00 43.42
N GLY A 900 50.15 -69.66 42.16
CA GLY A 900 50.00 -68.27 41.72
C GLY A 900 48.57 -67.78 41.94
N GLY A 901 48.32 -66.50 41.67
CA GLY A 901 46.98 -65.97 41.80
C GLY A 901 46.75 -64.63 41.13
N VAL A 902 45.47 -64.33 40.91
CA VAL A 902 44.98 -63.00 40.58
C VAL A 902 44.15 -62.51 41.75
N TRP A 903 44.32 -61.25 42.11
CA TRP A 903 43.55 -60.62 43.16
C TRP A 903 43.05 -59.26 42.71
N ALA A 904 41.92 -58.86 43.25
CA ALA A 904 41.36 -57.54 43.10
C ALA A 904 40.85 -57.06 44.45
N ARG A 905 41.03 -55.77 44.74
CA ARG A 905 40.50 -55.13 45.94
C ARG A 905 39.87 -53.79 45.58
N THR A 906 38.83 -53.42 46.31
CA THR A 906 38.32 -52.05 46.36
C THR A 906 38.48 -51.53 47.78
N TYR A 907 38.71 -50.23 47.90
CA TYR A 907 38.89 -49.58 49.17
C TYR A 907 38.27 -48.19 49.15
N ALA A 908 37.82 -47.76 50.32
CA ALA A 908 37.38 -46.40 50.56
C ALA A 908 37.87 -45.97 51.94
N ASN A 909 38.32 -44.73 52.07
CA ASN A 909 38.73 -44.16 53.34
C ASN A 909 38.41 -42.68 53.40
N ARG A 910 38.34 -42.15 54.63
CA ARG A 910 38.27 -40.71 54.85
C ARG A 910 39.41 -40.31 55.77
N TYR A 911 40.15 -39.28 55.36
CA TYR A 911 41.14 -38.59 56.18
C TYR A 911 40.64 -37.19 56.55
N ARG A 912 40.87 -36.78 57.79
CA ARG A 912 40.85 -35.37 58.20
C ARG A 912 42.29 -34.95 58.42
N VAL A 913 42.74 -33.97 57.66
CA VAL A 913 44.11 -33.50 57.66
C VAL A 913 44.13 -32.05 58.13
N SER A 914 45.05 -31.76 59.05
CA SER A 914 45.30 -30.43 59.61
C SER A 914 46.80 -30.18 59.58
N THR A 915 47.23 -29.22 58.77
CA THR A 915 48.66 -28.87 58.63
C THR A 915 49.06 -27.84 59.69
N ALA A 916 50.37 -27.66 59.93
CA ALA A 916 50.85 -26.74 60.96
C ALA A 916 50.43 -25.25 60.72
N ASP A 917 50.12 -24.88 59.48
CA ASP A 917 49.84 -23.50 59.04
C ASP A 917 48.33 -23.19 58.83
N GLN A 918 47.46 -23.78 59.66
CA GLN A 918 45.99 -23.52 59.70
C GLN A 918 45.19 -23.95 58.46
N VAL A 919 45.71 -24.85 57.63
CA VAL A 919 44.95 -25.45 56.52
C VAL A 919 44.35 -26.78 56.97
N ASP A 920 43.02 -26.80 57.06
CA ASP A 920 42.23 -27.99 57.39
C ASP A 920 41.44 -28.48 56.18
N TYR A 921 41.51 -29.77 55.87
CA TYR A 921 40.68 -30.38 54.83
C TYR A 921 40.22 -31.79 55.19
N GLN A 922 39.07 -32.17 54.63
CA GLN A 922 38.57 -33.54 54.69
C GLN A 922 38.74 -34.20 53.32
N GLN A 923 39.57 -35.24 53.27
CA GLN A 923 39.77 -36.06 52.08
C GLN A 923 38.90 -37.32 52.16
N THR A 924 38.08 -37.58 51.14
CA THR A 924 37.42 -38.88 50.96
C THR A 924 38.01 -39.54 49.73
N GLN A 925 38.64 -40.69 49.91
CA GLN A 925 39.27 -41.46 48.83
C GLN A 925 38.51 -42.75 48.58
N GLN A 926 38.40 -43.13 47.32
CA GLN A 926 37.93 -44.44 46.89
C GLN A 926 38.80 -44.96 45.74
N GLY A 927 38.98 -46.26 45.64
CA GLY A 927 39.80 -46.83 44.59
C GLY A 927 39.63 -48.31 44.38
N ILE A 928 40.27 -48.78 43.31
CA ILE A 928 40.36 -50.18 42.93
C ILE A 928 41.81 -50.52 42.63
N SER A 929 42.28 -51.65 43.15
CA SER A 929 43.57 -52.25 42.77
C SER A 929 43.36 -53.67 42.29
N PHE A 930 44.19 -54.11 41.37
CA PHE A 930 44.26 -55.50 40.93
C PHE A 930 45.71 -55.91 40.78
N GLY A 931 45.99 -57.19 40.94
CA GLY A 931 47.34 -57.72 40.79
C GLY A 931 47.33 -59.19 40.39
N ILE A 932 48.45 -59.60 39.81
CA ILE A 932 48.71 -60.97 39.40
C ILE A 932 50.11 -61.37 39.87
N ASP A 933 50.22 -62.56 40.45
CA ASP A 933 51.47 -63.12 40.95
C ASP A 933 51.65 -64.59 40.57
N THR A 934 52.91 -65.01 40.56
CA THR A 934 53.30 -66.42 40.45
C THR A 934 54.15 -66.81 41.64
N ALA A 935 54.01 -68.06 42.08
CA ALA A 935 54.90 -68.65 43.07
C ALA A 935 56.22 -69.10 42.45
N LEU A 936 57.32 -68.83 43.15
CA LEU A 936 58.66 -69.33 42.88
C LEU A 936 59.11 -70.20 44.07
N PRO A 937 59.57 -71.44 43.84
CA PRO A 937 60.01 -72.32 44.90
C PRO A 937 61.29 -71.81 45.58
N ALA A 938 61.42 -72.01 46.89
CA ALA A 938 62.61 -71.71 47.69
C ALA A 938 62.94 -72.86 48.65
N GLU A 939 64.19 -72.95 49.14
CA GLU A 939 64.63 -74.04 50.05
C GLU A 939 63.86 -74.07 51.39
N SER A 940 63.27 -72.95 51.81
CA SER A 940 62.48 -72.82 53.05
C SER A 940 61.31 -71.85 52.83
N GLY A 941 60.20 -72.38 52.32
CA GLY A 941 58.99 -71.63 51.96
C GLY A 941 58.84 -71.25 50.49
N GLN A 942 58.15 -70.15 50.20
CA GLN A 942 57.83 -69.70 48.83
C GLN A 942 57.99 -68.18 48.65
N TRP A 943 58.36 -67.77 47.44
CA TRP A 943 58.27 -66.39 46.99
C TRP A 943 57.06 -66.21 46.07
N LEU A 944 56.32 -65.12 46.23
CA LEU A 944 55.32 -64.65 45.28
C LEU A 944 55.86 -63.39 44.63
N VAL A 945 56.00 -63.39 43.31
CA VAL A 945 56.43 -62.21 42.54
C VAL A 945 55.30 -61.82 41.61
N GLY A 946 54.91 -60.55 41.65
CA GLY A 946 53.76 -60.07 40.89
C GLY A 946 53.82 -58.61 40.48
N VAL A 947 52.87 -58.26 39.61
CA VAL A 947 52.62 -56.90 39.17
C VAL A 947 51.24 -56.46 39.66
N MET A 948 51.09 -55.19 40.00
CA MET A 948 49.81 -54.61 40.42
C MET A 948 49.57 -53.26 39.76
N GLY A 949 48.31 -52.93 39.55
CA GLY A 949 47.89 -51.62 39.07
C GLY A 949 46.60 -51.19 39.74
N GLY A 950 46.28 -49.90 39.65
CA GLY A 950 45.03 -49.40 40.19
C GLY A 950 44.79 -47.93 39.89
N TYR A 951 43.61 -47.50 40.28
CA TYR A 951 43.14 -46.13 40.19
C TYR A 951 42.47 -45.73 41.50
N SER A 952 42.71 -44.50 41.94
CA SER A 952 41.96 -43.89 43.04
C SER A 952 41.53 -42.47 42.72
N ASP A 953 40.38 -42.11 43.25
CA ASP A 953 39.80 -40.78 43.21
C ASP A 953 39.73 -40.25 44.64
N SER A 954 40.17 -39.02 44.86
CA SER A 954 40.16 -38.36 46.17
C SER A 954 39.57 -36.97 46.08
N GLU A 955 38.48 -36.74 46.80
CA GLU A 955 37.86 -35.41 46.95
C GLU A 955 38.30 -34.75 48.26
N LEU A 956 38.83 -33.54 48.17
CA LEU A 956 39.26 -32.70 49.28
C LEU A 956 38.19 -31.62 49.50
N ASN A 957 37.57 -31.60 50.68
CA ASN A 957 36.57 -30.61 51.05
C ASN A 957 37.16 -29.61 52.04
N MET A 958 36.97 -28.32 51.77
CA MET A 958 37.59 -27.22 52.49
C MET A 958 36.55 -26.18 52.93
N ARG A 959 36.97 -25.15 53.66
CA ARG A 959 36.07 -24.08 54.11
C ARG A 959 35.47 -23.31 52.92
N LEU A 960 34.32 -22.66 53.15
CA LEU A 960 33.57 -21.88 52.16
C LEU A 960 33.10 -22.66 50.92
N GLY A 961 33.14 -24.00 50.96
CA GLY A 961 32.71 -24.84 49.83
C GLY A 961 33.73 -24.94 48.70
N SER A 962 34.98 -24.50 48.92
CA SER A 962 36.11 -24.80 48.03
C SER A 962 36.45 -26.28 48.08
N ASN A 963 36.79 -26.84 46.92
CA ASN A 963 37.06 -28.26 46.74
C ASN A 963 38.38 -28.48 46.00
N GLY A 964 39.07 -29.55 46.34
CA GLY A 964 40.19 -30.10 45.59
C GLY A 964 39.86 -31.52 45.13
N ARG A 965 40.51 -31.96 44.05
CA ARG A 965 40.40 -33.34 43.56
C ARG A 965 41.77 -33.88 43.19
N VAL A 966 42.07 -35.11 43.58
CA VAL A 966 43.28 -35.83 43.21
C VAL A 966 42.92 -37.20 42.66
N ASP A 967 43.10 -37.35 41.35
CA ASP A 967 43.00 -38.61 40.64
C ASP A 967 44.39 -39.26 40.61
N SER A 968 44.51 -40.53 40.98
CA SER A 968 45.79 -41.23 40.98
C SER A 968 45.72 -42.52 40.17
N PHE A 969 46.61 -42.64 39.19
CA PHE A 969 46.83 -43.86 38.42
C PHE A 969 48.19 -44.45 38.79
N TYR A 970 48.22 -45.74 39.13
CA TYR A 970 49.46 -46.35 39.60
C TYR A 970 49.73 -47.75 39.05
N LEU A 971 51.02 -48.04 38.94
CA LEU A 971 51.58 -49.34 38.55
C LEU A 971 52.72 -49.70 39.50
N GLY A 972 52.77 -50.94 39.95
CA GLY A 972 53.79 -51.41 40.89
C GLY A 972 54.19 -52.87 40.71
N LEU A 973 55.33 -53.20 41.30
CA LEU A 973 55.86 -54.54 41.43
C LEU A 973 55.85 -54.93 42.90
N TYR A 974 55.53 -56.18 43.21
CA TYR A 974 55.63 -56.69 44.57
C TYR A 974 56.28 -58.07 44.63
N SER A 975 56.91 -58.32 45.77
CA SER A 975 57.57 -59.57 46.09
C SER A 975 57.28 -59.94 47.54
N THR A 976 56.66 -61.10 47.75
CA THR A 976 56.27 -61.60 49.07
C THR A 976 56.96 -62.93 49.35
N TRP A 977 57.81 -62.98 50.38
CA TRP A 977 58.42 -64.21 50.88
C TRP A 977 57.66 -64.73 52.09
N LEU A 978 57.31 -66.02 52.07
CA LEU A 978 56.58 -66.71 53.14
C LEU A 978 57.38 -67.96 53.53
N THR A 979 57.78 -68.07 54.80
CA THR A 979 58.53 -69.24 55.30
C THR A 979 57.63 -70.25 56.02
N ASP A 980 58.04 -71.51 56.05
CA ASP A 980 57.34 -72.57 56.79
C ASP A 980 57.35 -72.33 58.32
N SER A 981 58.34 -71.58 58.81
CA SER A 981 58.47 -71.15 60.21
C SER A 981 57.58 -69.95 60.60
N GLY A 982 56.77 -69.46 59.64
CA GLY A 982 55.79 -68.39 59.82
C GLY A 982 56.33 -66.97 59.59
N TYR A 983 57.61 -66.78 59.28
CA TYR A 983 58.12 -65.45 58.92
C TYR A 983 57.61 -65.04 57.54
N TYR A 984 57.40 -63.74 57.36
CA TYR A 984 57.10 -63.18 56.06
C TYR A 984 57.80 -61.83 55.83
N LEU A 985 58.07 -61.56 54.57
CA LEU A 985 58.58 -60.28 54.07
C LEU A 985 57.77 -59.92 52.82
N ASP A 986 57.14 -58.75 52.82
CA ASP A 986 56.42 -58.18 51.68
C ASP A 986 57.09 -56.87 51.26
N ALA A 987 57.49 -56.78 50.00
CA ALA A 987 58.09 -55.58 49.43
C ALA A 987 57.30 -55.13 48.21
N VAL A 988 56.95 -53.85 48.15
CA VAL A 988 56.23 -53.22 47.05
C VAL A 988 57.02 -51.99 46.59
N ILE A 989 57.15 -51.82 45.28
CA ILE A 989 57.59 -50.57 44.64
C ILE A 989 56.52 -50.13 43.66
N LYS A 990 56.15 -48.85 43.67
CA LYS A 990 55.02 -48.31 42.90
C LYS A 990 55.35 -46.92 42.37
N ALA A 991 54.89 -46.64 41.14
CA ALA A 991 54.89 -45.32 40.54
C ALA A 991 53.44 -44.85 40.35
N ASN A 992 53.21 -43.55 40.57
CA ASN A 992 51.92 -42.89 40.48
C ASN A 992 52.02 -41.70 39.52
N ARG A 993 50.97 -41.48 38.74
CA ARG A 993 50.63 -40.18 38.16
C ARG A 993 49.45 -39.63 38.94
N PHE A 994 49.61 -38.45 39.52
CA PHE A 994 48.55 -37.71 40.18
C PHE A 994 48.08 -36.59 39.25
N ASP A 995 46.79 -36.56 38.93
CA ASP A 995 46.14 -35.44 38.26
C ASP A 995 45.34 -34.67 39.32
N ASN A 996 45.68 -33.40 39.51
CA ASN A 996 45.24 -32.57 40.63
C ASN A 996 44.42 -31.39 40.10
N LYS A 997 43.26 -31.12 40.71
CA LYS A 997 42.39 -29.99 40.39
C LYS A 997 42.04 -29.19 41.64
N ALA A 998 42.06 -27.87 41.54
CA ALA A 998 41.55 -26.92 42.51
C ALA A 998 40.30 -26.22 41.95
N ASP A 999 39.19 -26.22 42.71
CA ASP A 999 37.95 -25.47 42.46
C ASP A 999 37.68 -24.61 43.70
N VAL A 1000 38.03 -23.33 43.60
CA VAL A 1000 37.98 -22.37 44.71
C VAL A 1000 36.69 -21.59 44.63
N ARG A 1001 35.98 -21.49 45.75
CA ARG A 1001 34.97 -20.46 45.97
C ARG A 1001 35.61 -19.31 46.76
N MET A 1002 35.77 -18.16 46.10
CA MET A 1002 36.36 -16.96 46.69
C MET A 1002 35.36 -16.25 47.63
N SER A 1003 35.87 -15.33 48.45
CA SER A 1003 35.09 -14.58 49.44
C SER A 1003 33.97 -13.71 48.84
N ASP A 1004 34.15 -13.24 47.60
CA ASP A 1004 33.14 -12.49 46.85
C ASP A 1004 32.05 -13.38 46.22
N GLY A 1005 32.16 -14.69 46.38
CA GLY A 1005 31.25 -15.70 45.84
C GLY A 1005 31.58 -16.18 44.43
N ASN A 1006 32.56 -15.58 43.75
CA ASN A 1006 33.02 -16.05 42.44
C ASN A 1006 33.89 -17.31 42.58
N LYS A 1007 34.10 -17.99 41.44
CA LYS A 1007 34.95 -19.17 41.35
C LYS A 1007 36.33 -18.84 40.79
N ALA A 1008 37.34 -19.58 41.25
CA ALA A 1008 38.64 -19.65 40.61
C ALA A 1008 39.08 -21.10 40.47
N GLU A 1009 39.56 -21.50 39.29
CA GLU A 1009 39.91 -22.90 38.98
C GLU A 1009 41.37 -23.02 38.51
N GLY A 1010 41.98 -24.19 38.74
CA GLY A 1010 43.27 -24.56 38.15
C GLY A 1010 43.58 -26.04 38.30
N ASP A 1011 44.45 -26.55 37.43
CA ASP A 1011 44.83 -27.97 37.39
C ASP A 1011 46.33 -28.16 37.12
N TYR A 1012 46.87 -29.29 37.59
CA TYR A 1012 48.24 -29.72 37.33
C TYR A 1012 48.39 -31.24 37.50
N SER A 1013 49.43 -31.81 36.89
CA SER A 1013 49.78 -33.23 37.06
C SER A 1013 51.20 -33.36 37.58
N ASN A 1014 51.44 -34.31 38.48
CA ASN A 1014 52.79 -34.64 38.95
C ASN A 1014 52.97 -36.16 39.14
N TYR A 1015 54.23 -36.59 39.20
CA TYR A 1015 54.59 -38.00 39.33
C TYR A 1015 55.13 -38.30 40.72
N GLY A 1016 54.77 -39.47 41.25
CA GLY A 1016 55.29 -39.99 42.50
C GLY A 1016 55.92 -41.37 42.32
N VAL A 1017 56.99 -41.63 43.07
CA VAL A 1017 57.58 -42.97 43.18
C VAL A 1017 57.80 -43.29 44.65
N GLY A 1018 57.52 -44.52 45.04
CA GLY A 1018 57.71 -44.94 46.41
C GLY A 1018 57.75 -46.44 46.56
N GLY A 1019 58.02 -46.88 47.78
CA GLY A 1019 58.04 -48.29 48.12
C GLY A 1019 57.71 -48.54 49.57
N GLN A 1020 57.29 -49.76 49.85
CA GLN A 1020 56.95 -50.25 51.17
C GLN A 1020 57.62 -51.60 51.39
N VAL A 1021 58.18 -51.79 52.59
CA VAL A 1021 58.63 -53.09 53.08
C VAL A 1021 57.92 -53.39 54.39
N GLU A 1022 57.29 -54.56 54.47
CA GLU A 1022 56.64 -55.09 55.66
C GLU A 1022 57.27 -56.44 56.02
N ALA A 1023 57.70 -56.60 57.27
CA ALA A 1023 58.23 -57.84 57.79
C ALA A 1023 57.48 -58.24 59.04
N GLY A 1024 57.12 -59.51 59.16
CA GLY A 1024 56.40 -60.00 60.32
C GLY A 1024 56.54 -61.50 60.50
N ARG A 1025 55.86 -62.01 61.52
CA ARG A 1025 55.85 -63.45 61.82
C ARG A 1025 54.48 -63.90 62.25
N HIS A 1026 53.92 -64.87 61.55
CA HIS A 1026 52.71 -65.58 61.93
C HIS A 1026 53.04 -66.64 63.00
N ILE A 1027 52.53 -66.45 64.21
CA ILE A 1027 52.75 -67.34 65.35
C ILE A 1027 51.44 -68.05 65.67
N LYS A 1028 51.39 -69.36 65.43
CA LYS A 1028 50.27 -70.23 65.79
C LYS A 1028 50.27 -70.46 67.30
N LEU A 1029 49.11 -70.35 67.92
CA LEU A 1029 48.84 -70.59 69.34
C LEU A 1029 47.84 -71.76 69.47
N ASP A 1030 47.63 -72.24 70.71
CA ASP A 1030 46.63 -73.28 70.99
C ASP A 1030 45.20 -72.84 70.59
N ASP A 1031 44.30 -73.81 70.41
CA ASP A 1031 42.89 -73.59 70.02
C ASP A 1031 42.69 -72.80 68.70
N SER A 1032 43.65 -72.93 67.78
CA SER A 1032 43.69 -72.29 66.46
C SER A 1032 43.77 -70.75 66.50
N TRP A 1033 44.23 -70.18 67.61
CA TRP A 1033 44.54 -68.76 67.70
C TRP A 1033 45.86 -68.43 67.01
N PHE A 1034 46.03 -67.20 66.56
CA PHE A 1034 47.30 -66.70 66.04
C PHE A 1034 47.55 -65.25 66.48
N ILE A 1035 48.83 -64.93 66.61
CA ILE A 1035 49.32 -63.56 66.70
C ILE A 1035 50.33 -63.32 65.58
N GLU A 1036 50.24 -62.18 64.93
CA GLU A 1036 51.09 -61.81 63.81
C GLU A 1036 51.65 -60.39 64.02
N PRO A 1037 52.72 -60.23 64.82
CA PRO A 1037 53.44 -58.98 64.91
C PRO A 1037 54.13 -58.65 63.58
N TYR A 1038 54.13 -57.37 63.23
CA TYR A 1038 54.76 -56.84 62.02
C TYR A 1038 55.37 -55.45 62.24
N ALA A 1039 56.38 -55.14 61.43
CA ALA A 1039 56.94 -53.83 61.26
C ALA A 1039 56.94 -53.46 59.78
N GLN A 1040 56.71 -52.20 59.47
CA GLN A 1040 56.56 -51.69 58.12
C GLN A 1040 57.26 -50.33 57.99
N VAL A 1041 57.94 -50.13 56.88
CA VAL A 1041 58.49 -48.83 56.47
C VAL A 1041 58.00 -48.55 55.06
N ALA A 1042 57.46 -47.35 54.84
CA ALA A 1042 57.06 -46.86 53.53
C ALA A 1042 57.68 -45.49 53.26
N ALA A 1043 58.17 -45.29 52.05
CA ALA A 1043 58.73 -44.02 51.61
C ALA A 1043 58.09 -43.61 50.27
N LEU A 1044 57.84 -42.33 50.11
CA LEU A 1044 57.25 -41.71 48.92
C LEU A 1044 58.02 -40.44 48.58
N TRP A 1045 58.34 -40.28 47.31
CA TRP A 1045 58.86 -39.05 46.72
C TRP A 1045 57.92 -38.59 45.62
N VAL A 1046 57.47 -37.34 45.71
CA VAL A 1046 56.57 -36.74 44.71
C VAL A 1046 57.22 -35.50 44.14
N GLU A 1047 57.28 -35.43 42.81
CA GLU A 1047 57.83 -34.29 42.09
C GLU A 1047 57.03 -33.01 42.38
N GLY A 1048 57.74 -31.92 42.66
CA GLY A 1048 57.15 -30.59 42.82
C GLY A 1048 56.72 -30.01 41.47
N GLU A 1049 55.65 -29.22 41.46
CA GLU A 1049 55.08 -28.64 40.25
C GLU A 1049 54.64 -27.20 40.48
N ASN A 1050 54.47 -26.43 39.39
CA ASN A 1050 53.97 -25.06 39.43
C ASN A 1050 52.67 -24.95 38.64
N TYR A 1051 51.65 -24.28 39.17
CA TYR A 1051 50.42 -24.01 38.44
C TYR A 1051 49.87 -22.61 38.73
N ARG A 1052 48.89 -22.19 37.92
CA ARG A 1052 48.17 -20.92 38.08
C ARG A 1052 46.68 -21.18 38.16
N LEU A 1053 45.99 -20.44 39.01
CA LEU A 1053 44.54 -20.31 38.93
C LEU A 1053 44.17 -19.29 37.83
N ASP A 1054 42.95 -19.39 37.30
CA ASP A 1054 42.39 -18.44 36.32
C ASP A 1054 42.20 -17.01 36.85
N ASN A 1055 42.30 -16.81 38.17
CA ASN A 1055 42.40 -15.50 38.81
C ASN A 1055 43.83 -14.95 38.89
N ASP A 1056 44.83 -15.56 38.24
CA ASP A 1056 46.27 -15.21 38.24
C ASP A 1056 47.09 -15.58 39.50
N LEU A 1057 46.48 -16.19 40.52
CA LEU A 1057 47.24 -16.70 41.67
C LEU A 1057 48.21 -17.80 41.24
N ARG A 1058 49.47 -17.69 41.65
CA ARG A 1058 50.53 -18.65 41.33
C ARG A 1058 50.79 -19.55 42.51
N ALA A 1059 50.84 -20.85 42.31
CA ALA A 1059 51.18 -21.79 43.36
C ALA A 1059 52.28 -22.74 42.89
N SER A 1060 53.25 -23.03 43.76
CA SER A 1060 54.36 -23.93 43.48
C SER A 1060 54.69 -24.78 44.69
N SER A 1061 55.03 -26.04 44.46
CA SER A 1061 55.52 -26.94 45.52
C SER A 1061 56.94 -27.40 45.20
N ASN A 1062 57.79 -27.53 46.22
CA ASN A 1062 59.13 -28.08 46.05
C ASN A 1062 59.12 -29.61 45.88
N LYS A 1063 58.22 -30.31 46.58
CA LYS A 1063 57.99 -31.76 46.62
C LYS A 1063 56.90 -32.09 47.64
N ALA A 1064 56.37 -33.31 47.59
CA ALA A 1064 55.50 -33.87 48.64
C ALA A 1064 56.04 -35.23 49.12
N ASP A 1065 57.13 -35.21 49.89
CA ASP A 1065 57.78 -36.42 50.39
C ASP A 1065 57.08 -36.99 51.64
N SER A 1066 57.13 -38.31 51.80
CA SER A 1066 56.70 -39.02 53.02
C SER A 1066 57.67 -40.14 53.40
N LEU A 1067 57.85 -40.33 54.71
CA LEU A 1067 58.55 -41.46 55.30
C LEU A 1067 57.75 -41.96 56.52
N LEU A 1068 56.97 -43.02 56.30
CA LEU A 1068 56.10 -43.62 57.32
C LEU A 1068 56.75 -44.87 57.92
N GLY A 1069 56.93 -44.89 59.24
CA GLY A 1069 57.26 -46.09 60.00
C GLY A 1069 56.05 -46.60 60.77
N LYS A 1070 55.80 -47.92 60.75
CA LYS A 1070 54.66 -48.54 61.41
C LYS A 1070 55.08 -49.83 62.13
N VAL A 1071 54.57 -50.04 63.33
CA VAL A 1071 54.70 -51.29 64.09
C VAL A 1071 53.32 -51.71 64.57
N GLY A 1072 52.97 -52.98 64.41
CA GLY A 1072 51.64 -53.45 64.77
C GLY A 1072 51.56 -54.95 64.96
N THR A 1073 50.36 -55.42 65.28
CA THR A 1073 50.07 -56.84 65.38
C THR A 1073 48.65 -57.13 64.92
N HIS A 1074 48.47 -58.28 64.28
CA HIS A 1074 47.16 -58.89 64.09
C HIS A 1074 46.94 -59.98 65.13
N ILE A 1075 45.75 -60.08 65.72
CA ILE A 1075 45.36 -61.14 66.64
C ILE A 1075 44.08 -61.74 66.10
N GLY A 1076 44.07 -63.04 65.79
CA GLY A 1076 42.91 -63.67 65.17
C GLY A 1076 42.82 -65.15 65.48
N ARG A 1077 41.78 -65.78 64.94
CA ARG A 1077 41.51 -67.22 65.13
C ARG A 1077 41.14 -67.86 63.81
N THR A 1078 41.70 -69.04 63.52
CA THR A 1078 41.37 -69.82 62.31
C THR A 1078 40.24 -70.81 62.61
N ILE A 1079 39.11 -70.64 61.95
CA ILE A 1079 37.91 -71.48 62.10
C ILE A 1079 37.76 -72.31 60.81
N PRO A 1080 37.95 -73.64 60.85
CA PRO A 1080 37.78 -74.48 59.67
C PRO A 1080 36.31 -74.60 59.25
N LEU A 1081 36.04 -74.64 57.94
CA LEU A 1081 34.71 -74.83 57.36
C LEU A 1081 34.51 -76.30 56.95
N GLN A 1082 33.30 -76.83 57.14
CA GLN A 1082 32.95 -78.22 56.77
C GLN A 1082 33.13 -78.52 55.26
N SER A 1083 33.13 -77.49 54.42
CA SER A 1083 33.32 -77.55 52.97
C SER A 1083 34.78 -77.59 52.49
N GLY A 1084 35.77 -77.63 53.40
CA GLY A 1084 37.19 -77.70 53.06
C GLY A 1084 37.92 -76.34 52.96
N GLY A 1085 37.35 -75.28 53.54
CA GLY A 1085 37.94 -73.93 53.64
C GLY A 1085 38.11 -73.44 55.08
N PHE A 1086 38.30 -72.14 55.29
CA PHE A 1086 38.41 -71.52 56.62
C PHE A 1086 37.82 -70.10 56.69
N VAL A 1087 37.55 -69.63 57.90
CA VAL A 1087 37.26 -68.23 58.23
C VAL A 1087 38.20 -67.76 59.33
N GLN A 1088 38.80 -66.60 59.15
CA GLN A 1088 39.77 -65.98 60.06
C GLN A 1088 39.32 -64.57 60.43
N PRO A 1089 38.50 -64.39 61.49
CA PRO A 1089 38.34 -63.08 62.12
C PRO A 1089 39.64 -62.66 62.81
N TYR A 1090 40.01 -61.39 62.68
CA TYR A 1090 41.15 -60.79 63.35
C TYR A 1090 40.89 -59.34 63.77
N VAL A 1091 41.62 -58.89 64.79
CA VAL A 1091 41.75 -57.49 65.18
C VAL A 1091 43.18 -57.01 64.90
N LYS A 1092 43.32 -55.71 64.62
CA LYS A 1092 44.56 -55.04 64.27
C LYS A 1092 44.79 -53.89 65.22
N VAL A 1093 46.00 -53.80 65.77
CA VAL A 1093 46.46 -52.65 66.56
C VAL A 1093 47.85 -52.28 66.08
N ALA A 1094 48.06 -51.00 65.74
CA ALA A 1094 49.35 -50.51 65.30
C ALA A 1094 49.63 -49.08 65.76
N ALA A 1095 50.91 -48.72 65.86
CA ALA A 1095 51.39 -47.37 66.00
C ALA A 1095 52.18 -47.01 64.74
N ALA A 1096 51.89 -45.85 64.16
CA ALA A 1096 52.61 -45.34 63.00
C ALA A 1096 53.12 -43.92 63.25
N ARG A 1097 54.20 -43.55 62.57
CA ARG A 1097 54.80 -42.22 62.65
C ARG A 1097 55.28 -41.77 61.28
N GLU A 1098 54.84 -40.59 60.87
CA GLU A 1098 55.37 -39.86 59.72
C GLU A 1098 56.60 -39.05 60.16
N PHE A 1099 57.70 -39.21 59.44
CA PHE A 1099 59.01 -38.64 59.75
C PHE A 1099 59.45 -37.53 58.79
N ALA A 1100 58.91 -37.48 57.57
CA ALA A 1100 59.21 -36.43 56.60
C ALA A 1100 58.71 -35.08 57.12
N ARG A 1101 59.55 -34.07 56.93
CA ARG A 1101 59.32 -32.67 57.32
C ARG A 1101 59.73 -31.78 56.15
N ASN A 1102 59.29 -30.53 56.17
CA ASN A 1102 59.68 -29.49 55.21
C ASN A 1102 59.22 -29.75 53.75
N ASN A 1103 57.97 -30.17 53.55
CA ASN A 1103 57.31 -29.95 52.27
C ASN A 1103 56.89 -28.46 52.23
N GLU A 1104 57.39 -27.71 51.26
CA GLU A 1104 57.15 -26.26 51.14
C GLU A 1104 56.21 -26.01 49.96
N VAL A 1105 55.16 -25.24 50.23
CA VAL A 1105 54.26 -24.71 49.21
C VAL A 1105 54.40 -23.21 49.18
N LYS A 1106 54.73 -22.65 48.03
CA LYS A 1106 54.74 -21.21 47.80
C LYS A 1106 53.46 -20.81 47.07
N VAL A 1107 52.70 -19.90 47.68
CA VAL A 1107 51.57 -19.21 47.04
C VAL A 1107 52.01 -17.77 46.79
N ASN A 1108 52.13 -17.43 45.51
CA ASN A 1108 52.84 -16.25 45.03
C ASN A 1108 54.24 -16.16 45.68
N ASP A 1109 54.51 -15.09 46.42
CA ASP A 1109 55.79 -14.86 47.11
C ASP A 1109 55.79 -15.34 48.58
N ASN A 1110 54.68 -15.90 49.06
CA ASN A 1110 54.51 -16.38 50.44
C ASN A 1110 54.83 -17.86 50.54
N THR A 1111 55.67 -18.26 51.50
CA THR A 1111 56.05 -19.66 51.73
C THR A 1111 55.27 -20.23 52.91
N PHE A 1112 54.55 -21.32 52.67
CA PHE A 1112 53.80 -22.12 53.64
C PHE A 1112 54.46 -23.49 53.80
N HIS A 1113 54.39 -24.05 55.01
CA HIS A 1113 54.96 -25.34 55.36
C HIS A 1113 53.85 -26.37 55.55
N ASP A 1114 53.82 -27.35 54.66
CA ASP A 1114 52.92 -28.48 54.73
C ASP A 1114 53.55 -29.64 55.54
N ASP A 1115 53.52 -29.52 56.87
CA ASP A 1115 54.09 -30.52 57.79
C ASP A 1115 53.03 -31.53 58.26
N LEU A 1116 53.09 -32.74 57.69
CA LEU A 1116 52.28 -33.90 58.09
C LEU A 1116 52.94 -34.77 59.18
N SER A 1117 54.12 -34.39 59.69
CA SER A 1117 54.88 -35.23 60.63
C SER A 1117 54.17 -35.41 61.97
N GLY A 1118 54.02 -36.66 62.41
CA GLY A 1118 53.24 -36.96 63.61
C GLY A 1118 53.11 -38.45 63.88
N ALA A 1119 52.81 -38.78 65.14
CA ALA A 1119 52.46 -40.15 65.54
C ALA A 1119 50.94 -40.35 65.46
N ARG A 1120 50.52 -41.55 65.06
CA ARG A 1120 49.12 -41.97 65.01
C ARG A 1120 48.95 -43.38 65.58
N ALA A 1121 47.83 -43.61 66.26
CA ALA A 1121 47.39 -44.93 66.66
C ALA A 1121 46.38 -45.46 65.63
N GLU A 1122 46.56 -46.69 65.18
CA GLU A 1122 45.69 -47.37 64.20
C GLU A 1122 45.02 -48.57 64.88
N PHE A 1123 43.71 -48.69 64.71
CA PHE A 1123 42.86 -49.78 65.21
C PHE A 1123 42.01 -50.30 64.06
N GLY A 1124 41.86 -51.61 63.96
CA GLY A 1124 41.03 -52.20 62.91
C GLY A 1124 40.63 -53.63 63.21
N GLY A 1125 39.85 -54.19 62.30
CA GLY A 1125 39.45 -55.58 62.36
C GLY A 1125 38.96 -56.05 61.01
N GLY A 1126 39.10 -57.34 60.76
CA GLY A 1126 38.74 -57.93 59.48
C GLY A 1126 38.46 -59.41 59.56
N VAL A 1127 38.00 -59.95 58.44
CA VAL A 1127 37.72 -61.36 58.25
C VAL A 1127 38.31 -61.79 56.91
N VAL A 1128 39.12 -62.85 56.91
CA VAL A 1128 39.53 -63.57 55.69
C VAL A 1128 38.77 -64.88 55.62
N ALA A 1129 38.17 -65.20 54.48
CA ALA A 1129 37.45 -66.46 54.27
C ALA A 1129 37.93 -67.16 52.99
N LYS A 1130 38.42 -68.40 53.11
CA LYS A 1130 38.66 -69.30 51.98
C LYS A 1130 37.36 -70.05 51.70
N ILE A 1131 36.66 -69.64 50.65
CA ILE A 1131 35.30 -70.07 50.32
C ILE A 1131 35.32 -71.41 49.57
N SER A 1132 36.31 -71.61 48.70
CA SER A 1132 36.54 -72.86 47.94
C SER A 1132 38.03 -73.20 47.89
N GLY A 1133 38.40 -74.28 47.19
CA GLY A 1133 39.81 -74.64 46.97
C GLY A 1133 40.63 -73.56 46.27
N THR A 1134 39.99 -72.66 45.51
CA THR A 1134 40.65 -71.65 44.68
C THR A 1134 40.24 -70.21 44.99
N LEU A 1135 39.12 -69.97 45.70
CA LEU A 1135 38.59 -68.63 45.97
C LEU A 1135 38.73 -68.23 47.45
N GLN A 1136 39.33 -67.06 47.67
CA GLN A 1136 39.39 -66.37 48.95
C GLN A 1136 38.80 -64.97 48.86
N ALA A 1137 38.09 -64.53 49.90
CA ALA A 1137 37.63 -63.15 50.06
C ALA A 1137 38.10 -62.61 51.41
N HIS A 1138 38.35 -61.31 51.49
CA HIS A 1138 38.64 -60.62 52.75
C HIS A 1138 37.93 -59.26 52.82
N VAL A 1139 37.60 -58.85 54.04
CA VAL A 1139 37.11 -57.52 54.35
C VAL A 1139 37.75 -57.04 55.65
N ASP A 1140 38.20 -55.79 55.67
CA ASP A 1140 38.72 -55.14 56.87
C ASP A 1140 38.30 -53.68 56.98
N VAL A 1141 38.16 -53.22 58.23
CA VAL A 1141 37.84 -51.84 58.58
C VAL A 1141 38.93 -51.26 59.48
N ASP A 1142 39.27 -49.99 59.26
CA ASP A 1142 40.33 -49.27 59.96
C ASP A 1142 39.81 -47.94 60.54
N TYR A 1143 40.33 -47.58 61.70
CA TYR A 1143 40.22 -46.27 62.35
C TYR A 1143 41.63 -45.83 62.78
N SER A 1144 41.99 -44.56 62.58
CA SER A 1144 43.22 -44.01 63.13
C SER A 1144 43.07 -42.60 63.68
N THR A 1145 43.83 -42.28 64.71
CA THR A 1145 43.83 -40.97 65.36
C THR A 1145 45.24 -40.46 65.58
N GLY A 1146 45.47 -39.19 65.30
CA GLY A 1146 46.77 -38.51 65.36
C GLY A 1146 46.60 -36.99 65.31
N LYS A 1147 47.69 -36.24 65.54
CA LYS A 1147 47.67 -34.77 65.63
C LYS A 1147 47.33 -34.08 64.30
N HIS A 1148 47.94 -34.54 63.20
CA HIS A 1148 47.84 -33.92 61.87
C HIS A 1148 46.99 -34.74 60.88
N ILE A 1149 46.82 -36.04 61.13
CA ILE A 1149 46.02 -36.94 60.30
C ILE A 1149 45.15 -37.80 61.21
N GLU A 1150 43.83 -37.73 61.02
CA GLU A 1150 42.84 -38.66 61.57
C GLU A 1150 42.19 -39.44 60.42
N GLN A 1151 42.04 -40.76 60.56
CA GLN A 1151 41.24 -41.58 59.66
C GLN A 1151 39.97 -42.04 60.39
N PRO A 1152 38.86 -41.30 60.35
CA PRO A 1152 37.61 -41.69 61.02
C PRO A 1152 37.06 -43.03 60.56
N TRP A 1153 37.30 -43.44 59.31
CA TRP A 1153 36.97 -44.77 58.82
C TRP A 1153 37.81 -45.11 57.59
N GLY A 1154 38.10 -46.40 57.42
CA GLY A 1154 38.57 -47.03 56.20
C GLY A 1154 37.91 -48.39 56.05
N VAL A 1155 37.63 -48.77 54.82
CA VAL A 1155 37.08 -50.07 54.46
C VAL A 1155 37.86 -50.60 53.28
N ASN A 1156 38.25 -51.87 53.34
CA ASN A 1156 38.91 -52.57 52.25
C ASN A 1156 38.24 -53.93 52.06
N VAL A 1157 37.95 -54.27 50.80
CA VAL A 1157 37.29 -55.51 50.39
C VAL A 1157 38.07 -56.10 49.24
N GLY A 1158 38.51 -57.35 49.36
CA GLY A 1158 39.28 -58.00 48.30
C GLY A 1158 38.90 -59.45 48.07
N VAL A 1159 39.20 -59.89 46.86
CA VAL A 1159 39.02 -61.27 46.41
C VAL A 1159 40.31 -61.75 45.76
N ARG A 1160 40.64 -63.02 45.97
CA ARG A 1160 41.79 -63.69 45.38
C ARG A 1160 41.37 -65.03 44.81
N PHE A 1161 41.76 -65.27 43.56
CA PHE A 1161 41.65 -66.55 42.88
C PHE A 1161 43.04 -67.14 42.70
N SER A 1162 43.26 -68.34 43.24
CA SER A 1162 44.54 -69.06 43.18
C SER A 1162 44.44 -70.29 42.27
N TRP A 1163 45.51 -70.62 41.54
CA TRP A 1163 45.61 -71.77 40.63
C TRP A 1163 46.89 -72.57 40.80
#